data_AF-A0A0G2BHQ9-F1
#
_entry.id   AF-A0A0G2BHQ9-F1
#
_cell.length_a   1.000
_cell.length_b   1.000
_cell.length_c   1.000
_cell.angle_alpha   90.00
_cell.angle_beta   90.00
_cell.angle_gamma   90.00
#
_symmetry.space_group_name_H-M   'P 1'
#
loop_
_entity.id
_entity.type
_entity.pdbx_description
1 polymer ?
#
loop_
_entity_poly.entity_id
_entity_poly.type
_entity_poly.pdbx_seq_one_letter_code
_entity_poly.pdbx_strand_id
1 'polypeptide(L)'
;MKRIALILATLTLVGSLSRGGLVGYAATETAPDKFVRTANYYLLSGSALDSAEARRVLPKFDILVLPVEAQVFNRDFFAHARRVNPDIIILAYVVSTSWNDLYWNDSLHARMRQGIQDGWWLTDGFGSRTSNWPGLTLLNLNTPWTDYLAQFTSDEILGTGLWDGVFYDDVGDGVSWVGNVDVDRNGSPDSSTAADTLWRAGYVRLASETRNRVGDQYLILTNGSSRAELAPHVNGRMFEAFPTPWEGHWNGTMQKYLTDETRVRTPQVHIINGGTENTGTFTDYQKVRYGLTSTLLGNGYFGFDFGTTRHNDLWYYDEYDADLGAPINGPSDVLRPGTWPIKQSVWTRDFVGGKVLVNATETDERVRLNGEYEHLRGTQDPTINSGRIVSSVHVGAKDGVILLRTVENITGATYINGSFVRVFNELGTVERNGFFAYNDKAQGSENVITYDTDMDGKLETVVAGRSRVDIYDDDGSLHASFSPYTERYRLGVNLAIADIENDGSVEIVTGTEDGGGPQLRIFNKDGNLIHPGFFAYDTAFRGGVNVAIGDLNGDAIKEIIAGAGVGGGPHVRVFNKDGRVINPGFFAYNPAFRGGVNVASADVNGDGIDDIITGPGAPGGPHVRVFDRDGHLFSEFFAFETNRTNGVEVLATDVDRDGRAEIMGMSEDIFIF
;
A
#
# COMPACT_ATOMS: atom_id res chain seq x y z
N MET A 1 -31.45 27.65 -40.32
CA MET A 1 -29.99 27.60 -40.06
C MET A 1 -29.79 27.11 -38.64
N LYS A 2 -28.86 26.15 -38.47
CA LYS A 2 -28.45 25.45 -37.24
C LYS A 2 -28.41 26.37 -35.99
N ARG A 3 -28.87 25.92 -34.80
CA ARG A 3 -28.11 25.18 -33.74
C ARG A 3 -28.76 25.33 -32.34
N ILE A 4 -28.57 24.27 -31.54
CA ILE A 4 -28.40 24.18 -30.07
C ILE A 4 -29.63 23.90 -29.18
N ALA A 5 -29.37 22.93 -28.30
CA ALA A 5 -30.20 22.19 -27.37
C ALA A 5 -30.31 22.86 -26.00
N LEU A 6 -31.31 22.45 -25.21
CA LEU A 6 -31.19 22.41 -23.74
C LEU A 6 -32.08 21.29 -23.18
N ILE A 7 -31.44 20.39 -22.44
CA ILE A 7 -32.03 19.28 -21.68
C ILE A 7 -32.51 19.83 -20.34
N LEU A 8 -33.76 19.54 -19.97
CA LEU A 8 -34.29 19.66 -18.61
C LEU A 8 -34.50 18.23 -18.10
N ALA A 9 -33.92 17.89 -16.95
CA ALA A 9 -34.29 16.70 -16.18
C ALA A 9 -34.49 17.10 -14.72
N THR A 10 -35.76 17.31 -14.36
CA THR A 10 -36.23 17.41 -12.98
C THR A 10 -36.38 16.02 -12.38
N LEU A 11 -35.71 15.82 -11.24
CA LEU A 11 -35.84 14.70 -10.32
C LEU A 11 -37.32 14.46 -9.95
N THR A 12 -37.81 13.23 -10.11
CA THR A 12 -39.01 12.77 -9.40
C THR A 12 -38.69 11.45 -8.71
N LEU A 13 -38.67 11.51 -7.38
CA LEU A 13 -38.48 10.40 -6.46
C LEU A 13 -39.77 9.57 -6.41
N VAL A 14 -39.72 8.29 -6.79
CA VAL A 14 -40.73 7.30 -6.39
C VAL A 14 -39.99 6.05 -5.93
N GLY A 15 -40.08 5.78 -4.63
CA GLY A 15 -39.54 4.57 -4.02
C GLY A 15 -40.37 3.34 -4.34
N SER A 16 -39.69 2.25 -4.66
CA SER A 16 -40.20 0.89 -4.50
C SER A 16 -39.09 0.04 -3.89
N LEU A 17 -39.35 -0.42 -2.66
CA LEU A 17 -38.54 -1.41 -1.94
C LEU A 17 -38.46 -2.72 -2.74
N SER A 18 -37.25 -3.12 -3.14
CA SER A 18 -36.93 -4.50 -3.49
C SER A 18 -35.70 -4.94 -2.72
N ARG A 19 -35.90 -5.96 -1.86
CA ARG A 19 -34.84 -6.77 -1.25
C ARG A 19 -33.95 -7.35 -2.35
N GLY A 20 -32.65 -7.11 -2.22
CA GLY A 20 -31.62 -7.53 -3.15
C GLY A 20 -30.48 -6.54 -3.04
N GLY A 21 -29.70 -6.65 -1.97
CA GLY A 21 -28.46 -5.90 -1.85
C GLY A 21 -27.54 -6.34 -2.97
N LEU A 22 -27.53 -5.55 -4.05
CA LEU A 22 -26.46 -5.55 -5.02
C LEU A 22 -25.21 -5.14 -4.25
N VAL A 23 -24.36 -6.12 -3.96
CA VAL A 23 -22.94 -5.88 -3.68
C VAL A 23 -22.41 -5.26 -4.96
N GLY A 24 -22.36 -3.93 -4.98
CA GLY A 24 -21.63 -3.19 -5.99
C GLY A 24 -20.16 -3.58 -5.86
N TYR A 25 -19.53 -3.80 -7.02
CA TYR A 25 -18.11 -4.03 -7.20
C TYR A 25 -17.27 -3.40 -6.08
N ALA A 26 -16.59 -4.23 -5.27
CA ALA A 26 -15.24 -3.87 -4.86
C ALA A 26 -14.41 -4.00 -6.14
N ALA A 27 -14.29 -2.89 -6.88
CA ALA A 27 -13.09 -2.74 -7.68
C ALA A 27 -11.94 -2.96 -6.70
N THR A 28 -10.97 -3.78 -7.09
CA THR A 28 -9.72 -3.95 -6.35
C THR A 28 -9.01 -2.61 -6.31
N GLU A 29 -9.40 -1.75 -5.38
CA GLU A 29 -8.65 -0.59 -4.96
C GLU A 29 -7.74 -1.08 -3.84
N THR A 30 -6.73 -1.90 -4.18
CA THR A 30 -5.46 -1.64 -3.50
C THR A 30 -5.22 -0.16 -3.68
N ALA A 31 -5.03 0.61 -2.59
CA ALA A 31 -4.75 2.05 -2.65
C ALA A 31 -3.94 2.33 -3.92
N PRO A 32 -4.42 3.15 -4.87
CA PRO A 32 -3.98 3.15 -6.26
C PRO A 32 -2.45 3.30 -6.45
N ASP A 33 -1.75 3.72 -5.41
CA ASP A 33 -0.32 3.93 -5.36
C ASP A 33 0.50 2.79 -4.69
N LYS A 34 -0.10 1.90 -3.87
CA LYS A 34 0.65 0.77 -3.26
C LYS A 34 0.89 -0.35 -4.28
N PHE A 35 2.07 -0.34 -4.91
CA PHE A 35 2.41 -1.32 -5.95
C PHE A 35 3.02 -2.63 -5.43
N VAL A 36 3.71 -2.59 -4.28
CA VAL A 36 4.18 -3.82 -3.61
C VAL A 36 2.99 -4.54 -3.03
N ARG A 37 2.59 -5.61 -3.72
CA ARG A 37 1.43 -6.41 -3.38
C ARG A 37 1.83 -7.81 -2.97
N THR A 38 1.21 -8.29 -1.92
CA THR A 38 1.64 -9.46 -1.15
C THR A 38 0.54 -10.51 -1.09
N ALA A 39 0.94 -11.76 -1.06
CA ALA A 39 0.06 -12.90 -0.91
C ALA A 39 0.58 -13.82 0.20
N ASN A 40 -0.32 -14.44 0.95
CA ASN A 40 0.03 -15.52 1.87
C ASN A 40 -0.77 -16.78 1.53
N TYR A 41 -0.03 -17.85 1.25
CA TYR A 41 -0.57 -19.18 1.04
C TYR A 41 -0.57 -19.91 2.39
N TYR A 42 -1.71 -19.87 3.10
CA TYR A 42 -1.83 -20.34 4.48
C TYR A 42 -2.88 -21.45 4.59
N LEU A 43 -2.44 -22.70 4.58
CA LEU A 43 -3.28 -23.89 4.53
C LEU A 43 -3.55 -24.52 5.91
N LEU A 44 -3.73 -23.70 6.94
CA LEU A 44 -4.22 -24.14 8.25
C LEU A 44 -5.51 -23.41 8.67
N SER A 45 -6.37 -24.13 9.37
CA SER A 45 -7.62 -23.65 9.95
C SER A 45 -7.70 -23.96 11.45
N GLY A 46 -8.85 -23.71 12.08
CA GLY A 46 -9.08 -23.95 13.49
C GLY A 46 -8.20 -23.08 14.38
N SER A 47 -7.63 -23.67 15.43
CA SER A 47 -6.84 -22.93 16.42
C SER A 47 -5.60 -22.23 15.86
N ALA A 48 -5.06 -22.70 14.73
CA ALA A 48 -3.91 -22.07 14.08
C ALA A 48 -4.29 -20.70 13.50
N LEU A 49 -5.38 -20.64 12.74
CA LEU A 49 -5.91 -19.41 12.13
C LEU A 49 -6.51 -18.45 13.17
N ASP A 50 -7.01 -18.98 14.30
CA ASP A 50 -7.49 -18.16 15.42
C ASP A 50 -6.39 -17.67 16.37
N SER A 51 -5.14 -18.05 16.15
CA SER A 51 -4.05 -17.58 16.99
C SER A 51 -3.93 -16.05 16.93
N ALA A 52 -3.51 -15.44 18.04
CA ALA A 52 -3.31 -13.99 18.11
C ALA A 52 -2.31 -13.51 17.03
N GLU A 53 -1.30 -14.33 16.73
CA GLU A 53 -0.31 -14.03 15.69
C GLU A 53 -0.93 -14.05 14.29
N ALA A 54 -1.67 -15.10 13.92
CA ALA A 54 -2.33 -15.19 12.62
C ALA A 54 -3.34 -14.05 12.41
N ARG A 55 -4.12 -13.72 13.45
CA ARG A 55 -5.06 -12.58 13.42
C ARG A 55 -4.38 -11.21 13.32
N ARG A 56 -3.11 -11.10 13.74
CA ARG A 56 -2.33 -9.86 13.60
C ARG A 56 -1.64 -9.76 12.25
N VAL A 57 -1.10 -10.87 11.75
CA VAL A 57 -0.20 -10.88 10.58
C VAL A 57 -0.95 -11.08 9.27
N LEU A 58 -1.84 -12.08 9.18
CA LEU A 58 -2.50 -12.41 7.91
C LEU A 58 -3.29 -11.24 7.31
N PRO A 59 -4.02 -10.40 8.09
CA PRO A 59 -4.71 -9.26 7.50
C PRO A 59 -3.80 -8.19 6.88
N LYS A 60 -2.48 -8.22 7.14
CA LYS A 60 -1.52 -7.29 6.50
C LYS A 60 -1.28 -7.61 5.02
N PHE A 61 -1.56 -8.84 4.60
CA PHE A 61 -1.39 -9.26 3.21
C PHE A 61 -2.56 -8.80 2.34
N ASP A 62 -2.32 -8.61 1.05
CA ASP A 62 -3.36 -8.20 0.10
C ASP A 62 -4.18 -9.40 -0.41
N ILE A 63 -3.56 -10.58 -0.49
CA ILE A 63 -4.24 -11.85 -0.83
C ILE A 63 -3.96 -12.91 0.23
N LEU A 64 -5.02 -13.59 0.66
CA LEU A 64 -4.94 -14.83 1.43
C LEU A 64 -5.52 -15.99 0.63
N VAL A 65 -4.78 -17.09 0.55
CA VAL A 65 -5.30 -18.38 0.08
C VAL A 65 -5.45 -19.28 1.31
N LEU A 66 -6.69 -19.60 1.69
CA LEU A 66 -7.03 -20.32 2.92
C LEU A 66 -7.78 -21.61 2.61
N PRO A 67 -7.66 -22.66 3.46
CA PRO A 67 -8.33 -23.93 3.24
C PRO A 67 -9.84 -23.77 3.48
N VAL A 68 -10.68 -24.41 2.66
CA VAL A 68 -12.13 -24.17 2.66
C VAL A 68 -12.81 -24.46 4.00
N GLU A 69 -12.27 -25.37 4.80
CA GLU A 69 -12.78 -25.66 6.14
C GLU A 69 -12.60 -24.49 7.13
N ALA A 70 -11.80 -23.47 6.81
CA ALA A 70 -11.74 -22.22 7.57
C ALA A 70 -13.12 -21.55 7.66
N GLN A 71 -14.00 -21.73 6.67
CA GLN A 71 -15.37 -21.23 6.73
C GLN A 71 -16.23 -21.92 7.81
N VAL A 72 -15.85 -23.13 8.20
CA VAL A 72 -16.51 -23.92 9.25
C VAL A 72 -15.95 -23.54 10.62
N PHE A 73 -14.63 -23.43 10.75
CA PHE A 73 -13.97 -23.27 12.04
C PHE A 73 -13.72 -21.82 12.44
N ASN A 74 -13.52 -20.91 11.48
CA ASN A 74 -12.96 -19.58 11.72
C ASN A 74 -13.80 -18.46 11.08
N ARG A 75 -15.13 -18.57 11.09
CA ARG A 75 -16.01 -17.59 10.43
C ARG A 75 -15.74 -16.14 10.88
N ASP A 76 -15.42 -15.94 12.15
CA ASP A 76 -15.09 -14.61 12.71
C ASP A 76 -13.77 -14.03 12.19
N PHE A 77 -12.86 -14.86 11.68
CA PHE A 77 -11.60 -14.40 11.10
C PHE A 77 -11.86 -13.53 9.85
N PHE A 78 -12.80 -13.92 8.98
CA PHE A 78 -13.11 -13.18 7.74
C PHE A 78 -13.59 -11.75 8.05
N ALA A 79 -14.45 -11.58 9.05
CA ALA A 79 -14.94 -10.27 9.48
C ALA A 79 -13.87 -9.45 10.22
N HIS A 80 -12.92 -10.10 10.87
CA HIS A 80 -11.75 -9.45 11.46
C HIS A 80 -10.79 -8.96 10.38
N ALA A 81 -10.41 -9.83 9.45
CA ALA A 81 -9.48 -9.53 8.37
C ALA A 81 -9.97 -8.33 7.54
N ARG A 82 -11.24 -8.33 7.10
CA ARG A 82 -11.84 -7.21 6.35
C ARG A 82 -12.01 -5.91 7.13
N ARG A 83 -11.90 -5.94 8.45
CA ARG A 83 -11.92 -4.72 9.27
C ARG A 83 -10.54 -4.09 9.39
N VAL A 84 -9.50 -4.93 9.40
CA VAL A 84 -8.10 -4.49 9.45
C VAL A 84 -7.61 -4.08 8.06
N ASN A 85 -8.00 -4.83 7.03
CA ASN A 85 -7.71 -4.54 5.64
C ASN A 85 -9.00 -4.69 4.82
N PRO A 86 -9.74 -3.60 4.56
CA PRO A 86 -10.98 -3.60 3.79
C PRO A 86 -10.83 -4.17 2.36
N ASP A 87 -9.65 -4.05 1.77
CA ASP A 87 -9.36 -4.43 0.38
C ASP A 87 -8.80 -5.85 0.24
N ILE A 88 -8.69 -6.59 1.35
CA ILE A 88 -8.14 -7.95 1.36
C ILE A 88 -8.96 -8.91 0.48
N ILE A 89 -8.25 -9.67 -0.36
CA ILE A 89 -8.83 -10.74 -1.18
C ILE A 89 -8.60 -12.07 -0.47
N ILE A 90 -9.67 -12.82 -0.20
CA ILE A 90 -9.59 -14.14 0.44
C ILE A 90 -10.11 -15.21 -0.51
N LEU A 91 -9.21 -16.08 -0.97
CA LEU A 91 -9.48 -17.15 -1.93
C LEU A 91 -9.61 -18.51 -1.23
N ALA A 92 -10.62 -19.26 -1.65
CA ALA A 92 -10.87 -20.62 -1.20
C ALA A 92 -9.92 -21.62 -1.87
N TYR A 93 -9.01 -22.22 -1.11
CA TYR A 93 -8.16 -23.31 -1.59
C TYR A 93 -8.98 -24.58 -1.80
N VAL A 94 -9.06 -25.03 -3.06
CA VAL A 94 -9.79 -26.22 -3.48
C VAL A 94 -8.89 -27.11 -4.31
N VAL A 95 -8.65 -28.32 -3.83
CA VAL A 95 -7.91 -29.33 -4.60
C VAL A 95 -8.80 -29.88 -5.71
N SER A 96 -8.28 -29.92 -6.94
CA SER A 96 -9.08 -30.27 -8.12
C SER A 96 -9.07 -31.75 -8.49
N THR A 97 -8.00 -32.49 -8.14
CA THR A 97 -7.75 -33.84 -8.69
C THR A 97 -7.54 -34.94 -7.66
N SER A 98 -7.35 -34.62 -6.39
CA SER A 98 -7.01 -35.60 -5.36
C SER A 98 -7.96 -35.51 -4.17
N TRP A 99 -8.24 -36.67 -3.56
CA TRP A 99 -9.00 -36.78 -2.33
C TRP A 99 -8.09 -37.21 -1.19
N ASN A 100 -8.14 -36.47 -0.08
CA ASN A 100 -7.29 -36.72 1.08
C ASN A 100 -8.06 -37.39 2.23
N ASP A 101 -7.86 -38.69 2.41
CA ASP A 101 -8.54 -39.45 3.48
C ASP A 101 -7.92 -39.23 4.88
N LEU A 102 -6.77 -38.55 4.97
CA LEU A 102 -6.03 -38.36 6.23
C LEU A 102 -6.43 -37.08 6.96
N TYR A 103 -6.62 -35.97 6.23
CA TYR A 103 -6.78 -34.65 6.85
C TYR A 103 -8.19 -34.05 6.72
N TRP A 104 -8.98 -34.46 5.72
CA TRP A 104 -10.32 -33.92 5.51
C TRP A 104 -11.38 -34.62 6.37
N ASN A 105 -11.42 -34.23 7.65
CA ASN A 105 -12.34 -34.77 8.66
C ASN A 105 -13.27 -33.70 9.24
N ASP A 106 -13.80 -32.82 8.40
CA ASP A 106 -14.79 -31.80 8.79
C ASP A 106 -16.12 -31.97 8.03
N SER A 107 -17.12 -31.21 8.47
CA SER A 107 -18.49 -31.32 7.95
C SER A 107 -18.64 -30.92 6.47
N LEU A 108 -17.79 -30.03 5.95
CA LEU A 108 -17.85 -29.57 4.56
C LEU A 108 -17.29 -30.66 3.64
N HIS A 109 -16.09 -31.15 3.93
CA HIS A 109 -15.51 -32.24 3.15
C HIS A 109 -16.33 -33.53 3.28
N ALA A 110 -16.94 -33.82 4.44
CA ALA A 110 -17.87 -34.93 4.57
C ALA A 110 -19.06 -34.83 3.59
N ARG A 111 -19.61 -33.62 3.37
CA ARG A 111 -20.66 -33.40 2.36
C ARG A 111 -20.13 -33.55 0.94
N MET A 112 -18.96 -33.00 0.64
CA MET A 112 -18.31 -33.16 -0.67
C MET A 112 -18.09 -34.64 -0.99
N ARG A 113 -17.59 -35.41 -0.02
CA ARG A 113 -17.31 -36.85 -0.17
C ARG A 113 -18.55 -37.67 -0.47
N GLN A 114 -19.70 -37.31 0.11
CA GLN A 114 -20.98 -38.00 -0.10
C GLN A 114 -21.48 -37.87 -1.54
N GLY A 115 -21.13 -36.79 -2.24
CA GLY A 115 -21.47 -36.63 -3.66
C GLY A 115 -20.54 -37.36 -4.62
N ILE A 116 -19.33 -37.76 -4.20
CA ILE A 116 -18.37 -38.46 -5.04
C ILE A 116 -18.83 -39.90 -5.30
N GLN A 117 -19.01 -40.23 -6.57
CA GLN A 117 -19.41 -41.56 -7.02
C GLN A 117 -18.21 -42.47 -7.31
N ASP A 118 -18.39 -43.78 -7.16
CA ASP A 118 -17.33 -44.77 -7.38
C ASP A 118 -16.78 -44.79 -8.82
N GLY A 119 -17.58 -44.36 -9.80
CA GLY A 119 -17.12 -44.25 -11.19
C GLY A 119 -16.25 -43.04 -11.48
N TRP A 120 -16.05 -42.13 -10.52
CA TRP A 120 -15.32 -40.88 -10.76
C TRP A 120 -13.85 -40.96 -10.35
N TRP A 121 -13.43 -42.02 -9.68
CA TRP A 121 -12.03 -42.25 -9.34
C TRP A 121 -11.21 -42.53 -10.60
N LEU A 122 -9.99 -42.01 -10.64
CA LEU A 122 -9.01 -42.39 -11.64
C LEU A 122 -8.52 -43.81 -11.32
N THR A 123 -8.56 -44.66 -12.33
CA THR A 123 -8.11 -46.05 -12.23
C THR A 123 -6.95 -46.30 -13.18
N ASP A 124 -6.20 -47.36 -12.91
CA ASP A 124 -5.36 -47.97 -13.93
C ASP A 124 -6.23 -48.76 -14.93
N GLY A 125 -5.62 -49.21 -16.03
CA GLY A 125 -6.29 -50.07 -17.01
C GLY A 125 -6.70 -51.46 -16.50
N PHE A 126 -6.55 -51.74 -15.20
CA PHE A 126 -7.02 -52.95 -14.54
C PHE A 126 -8.16 -52.65 -13.54
N GLY A 127 -8.60 -51.38 -13.44
CA GLY A 127 -9.69 -50.93 -12.58
C GLY A 127 -9.29 -50.63 -11.13
N SER A 128 -7.99 -50.62 -10.80
CA SER A 128 -7.50 -50.25 -9.46
C SER A 128 -7.35 -48.74 -9.35
N ARG A 129 -7.82 -48.14 -8.24
CA ARG A 129 -7.68 -46.69 -8.03
C ARG A 129 -6.21 -46.27 -7.96
N THR A 130 -5.89 -45.16 -8.60
CA THR A 130 -4.52 -44.62 -8.64
C THR A 130 -4.28 -43.57 -7.58
N SER A 131 -3.02 -43.41 -7.20
CA SER A 131 -2.53 -42.43 -6.25
C SER A 131 -1.18 -41.91 -6.72
N ASN A 132 -0.94 -40.61 -6.56
CA ASN A 132 0.35 -39.96 -6.79
C ASN A 132 1.07 -39.62 -5.48
N TRP A 133 0.42 -39.76 -4.32
CA TRP A 133 1.00 -39.47 -3.02
C TRP A 133 0.37 -40.32 -1.90
N PRO A 134 1.13 -40.78 -0.90
CA PRO A 134 0.58 -41.55 0.22
C PRO A 134 -0.60 -40.85 0.90
N GLY A 135 -1.73 -41.53 1.02
CA GLY A 135 -2.95 -41.00 1.65
C GLY A 135 -3.87 -40.21 0.70
N LEU A 136 -3.49 -40.04 -0.57
CA LEU A 136 -4.32 -39.42 -1.59
C LEU A 136 -4.87 -40.45 -2.58
N THR A 137 -6.11 -40.26 -3.04
CA THR A 137 -6.69 -41.02 -4.16
C THR A 137 -7.10 -40.06 -5.27
N LEU A 138 -6.72 -40.34 -6.51
CA LEU A 138 -6.99 -39.45 -7.65
C LEU A 138 -8.42 -39.59 -8.19
N LEU A 139 -9.01 -38.45 -8.56
CA LEU A 139 -10.28 -38.33 -9.25
C LEU A 139 -10.04 -38.07 -10.74
N ASN A 140 -10.83 -38.72 -11.59
CA ASN A 140 -10.71 -38.62 -13.02
C ASN A 140 -11.46 -37.37 -13.52
N LEU A 141 -10.70 -36.38 -14.03
CA LEU A 141 -11.27 -35.14 -14.55
C LEU A 141 -12.15 -35.33 -15.80
N ASN A 142 -12.00 -36.44 -16.51
CA ASN A 142 -12.86 -36.82 -17.64
C ASN A 142 -14.15 -37.54 -17.17
N THR A 143 -14.71 -37.10 -16.05
CA THR A 143 -15.95 -37.63 -15.47
C THR A 143 -16.82 -36.49 -14.93
N PRO A 144 -18.09 -36.75 -14.54
CA PRO A 144 -18.95 -35.76 -13.92
C PRO A 144 -18.43 -35.15 -12.61
N TRP A 145 -17.32 -35.65 -12.05
CA TRP A 145 -16.59 -35.02 -10.96
C TRP A 145 -16.33 -33.53 -11.21
N THR A 146 -15.95 -33.14 -12.43
CA THR A 146 -15.65 -31.73 -12.76
C THR A 146 -16.87 -30.82 -12.62
N ASP A 147 -18.04 -31.27 -13.06
CA ASP A 147 -19.29 -30.50 -12.91
C ASP A 147 -19.73 -30.44 -11.45
N TYR A 148 -19.59 -31.57 -10.74
CA TYR A 148 -19.94 -31.67 -9.33
C TYR A 148 -19.06 -30.75 -8.48
N LEU A 149 -17.75 -30.74 -8.71
CA LEU A 149 -16.82 -29.85 -8.00
C LEU A 149 -17.13 -28.39 -8.32
N ALA A 150 -17.35 -28.03 -9.59
CA ALA A 150 -17.76 -26.68 -9.97
C ALA A 150 -19.06 -26.25 -9.28
N GLN A 151 -20.03 -27.16 -9.20
CA GLN A 151 -21.28 -26.91 -8.47
C GLN A 151 -21.04 -26.76 -6.97
N PHE A 152 -20.29 -27.65 -6.35
CA PHE A 152 -20.00 -27.60 -4.91
C PHE A 152 -19.26 -26.31 -4.54
N THR A 153 -18.26 -25.90 -5.34
CA THR A 153 -17.56 -24.63 -5.20
C THR A 153 -18.52 -23.45 -5.28
N SER A 154 -19.44 -23.44 -6.23
CA SER A 154 -20.46 -22.40 -6.35
C SER A 154 -21.41 -22.36 -5.14
N ASP A 155 -22.02 -23.50 -4.83
CA ASP A 155 -23.18 -23.56 -3.94
C ASP A 155 -22.78 -23.58 -2.45
N GLU A 156 -21.74 -24.35 -2.09
CA GLU A 156 -21.36 -24.63 -0.70
C GLU A 156 -20.14 -23.83 -0.21
N ILE A 157 -19.34 -23.28 -1.13
CA ILE A 157 -18.15 -22.47 -0.80
C ILE A 157 -18.43 -20.99 -1.08
N LEU A 158 -18.52 -20.60 -2.35
CA LEU A 158 -18.69 -19.19 -2.74
C LEU A 158 -20.06 -18.64 -2.33
N GLY A 159 -21.11 -19.47 -2.36
CA GLY A 159 -22.46 -19.15 -1.90
C GLY A 159 -22.56 -18.75 -0.42
N THR A 160 -21.51 -18.96 0.39
CA THR A 160 -21.46 -18.50 1.78
C THR A 160 -21.29 -16.98 1.91
N GLY A 161 -20.81 -16.32 0.85
CA GLY A 161 -20.48 -14.89 0.83
C GLY A 161 -19.20 -14.54 1.61
N LEU A 162 -18.40 -15.53 2.04
CA LEU A 162 -17.16 -15.29 2.80
C LEU A 162 -15.93 -15.10 1.91
N TRP A 163 -15.95 -15.62 0.69
CA TRP A 163 -14.81 -15.74 -0.20
C TRP A 163 -14.94 -14.80 -1.40
N ASP A 164 -13.82 -14.25 -1.84
CA ASP A 164 -13.74 -13.36 -3.03
C ASP A 164 -13.46 -14.16 -4.31
N GLY A 165 -13.12 -15.44 -4.17
CA GLY A 165 -12.92 -16.35 -5.28
C GLY A 165 -12.45 -17.73 -4.86
N VAL A 166 -12.13 -18.55 -5.85
CA VAL A 166 -11.59 -19.89 -5.68
C VAL A 166 -10.18 -19.98 -6.24
N PHE A 167 -9.33 -20.72 -5.54
CA PHE A 167 -7.99 -21.10 -5.93
C PHE A 167 -7.97 -22.62 -6.15
N TYR A 168 -8.00 -23.05 -7.42
CA TYR A 168 -7.92 -24.47 -7.76
C TYR A 168 -6.47 -24.94 -7.75
N ASP A 169 -6.15 -25.84 -6.84
CA ASP A 169 -4.82 -26.46 -6.73
C ASP A 169 -4.70 -27.75 -7.54
N ASP A 170 -3.48 -28.26 -7.68
CA ASP A 170 -3.12 -29.41 -8.51
C ASP A 170 -3.54 -29.23 -9.97
N VAL A 171 -3.25 -28.09 -10.62
CA VAL A 171 -3.61 -27.85 -12.03
C VAL A 171 -2.44 -28.15 -12.97
N GLY A 172 -2.37 -29.40 -13.46
CA GLY A 172 -1.29 -29.89 -14.32
C GLY A 172 -1.61 -29.97 -15.82
N ASP A 173 -0.58 -29.96 -16.65
CA ASP A 173 -0.70 -30.14 -18.11
C ASP A 173 -0.91 -31.60 -18.56
N GLY A 174 -0.89 -32.55 -17.63
CA GLY A 174 -1.04 -33.98 -17.91
C GLY A 174 -1.04 -34.85 -16.65
N VAL A 175 -1.39 -36.12 -16.83
CA VAL A 175 -1.51 -37.16 -15.79
C VAL A 175 -0.77 -38.45 -16.15
N SER A 176 -0.26 -38.56 -17.39
CA SER A 176 0.39 -39.76 -17.91
C SER A 176 1.62 -40.22 -17.11
N TRP A 177 2.24 -39.31 -16.35
CA TRP A 177 3.36 -39.60 -15.45
C TRP A 177 2.98 -40.49 -14.26
N VAL A 178 1.69 -40.59 -13.91
CA VAL A 178 1.18 -41.51 -12.88
C VAL A 178 1.30 -42.97 -13.32
N GLY A 179 1.36 -43.25 -14.63
CA GLY A 179 1.58 -44.58 -15.20
C GLY A 179 0.40 -45.07 -16.05
N ASN A 180 -0.03 -46.32 -15.82
CA ASN A 180 -1.04 -47.03 -16.62
C ASN A 180 -2.48 -46.53 -16.42
N VAL A 181 -2.69 -45.22 -16.38
CA VAL A 181 -3.98 -44.56 -16.16
C VAL A 181 -4.99 -44.89 -17.27
N ASP A 182 -6.25 -45.03 -16.89
CA ASP A 182 -7.42 -45.20 -17.77
C ASP A 182 -8.35 -43.99 -17.59
N VAL A 183 -8.07 -42.92 -18.33
CA VAL A 183 -8.78 -41.64 -18.26
C VAL A 183 -10.08 -41.69 -19.08
N ASP A 184 -10.08 -42.42 -20.20
CA ASP A 184 -11.27 -42.60 -21.04
C ASP A 184 -12.26 -43.67 -20.52
N ARG A 185 -11.81 -44.48 -19.55
CA ARG A 185 -12.57 -45.54 -18.86
C ARG A 185 -13.00 -46.68 -19.77
N ASN A 186 -12.16 -47.03 -20.75
CA ASN A 186 -12.41 -48.15 -21.66
C ASN A 186 -11.94 -49.51 -21.10
N GLY A 187 -11.33 -49.53 -19.91
CA GLY A 187 -10.81 -50.75 -19.28
C GLY A 187 -9.44 -51.17 -19.83
N SER A 188 -8.67 -50.24 -20.38
CA SER A 188 -7.30 -50.42 -20.85
C SER A 188 -6.48 -49.16 -20.57
N PRO A 189 -5.17 -49.27 -20.34
CA PRO A 189 -4.33 -48.08 -20.13
C PRO A 189 -4.31 -47.18 -21.35
N ASP A 190 -4.47 -45.88 -21.14
CA ASP A 190 -4.37 -44.86 -22.17
C ASP A 190 -2.92 -44.62 -22.61
N SER A 191 -2.73 -44.23 -23.88
CA SER A 191 -1.46 -43.64 -24.29
C SER A 191 -1.23 -42.30 -23.59
N SER A 192 0.02 -41.92 -23.32
CA SER A 192 0.34 -40.66 -22.64
C SER A 192 -0.32 -39.44 -23.30
N THR A 193 -0.31 -39.37 -24.63
CA THR A 193 -0.95 -38.27 -25.39
C THR A 193 -2.47 -38.23 -25.22
N ALA A 194 -3.13 -39.38 -25.19
CA ALA A 194 -4.59 -39.46 -25.00
C ALA A 194 -4.97 -39.05 -23.56
N ALA A 195 -4.29 -39.64 -22.56
CA ALA A 195 -4.49 -39.34 -21.15
C ALA A 195 -4.33 -37.83 -20.88
N ASP A 196 -3.22 -37.23 -21.31
CA ASP A 196 -2.94 -35.81 -21.07
C ASP A 196 -3.89 -34.87 -21.83
N THR A 197 -4.43 -35.30 -22.98
CA THR A 197 -5.43 -34.52 -23.72
C THR A 197 -6.77 -34.49 -23.00
N LEU A 198 -7.24 -35.64 -22.54
CA LEU A 198 -8.47 -35.74 -21.75
C LEU A 198 -8.34 -35.00 -20.42
N TRP A 199 -7.18 -35.12 -19.76
CA TRP A 199 -6.90 -34.45 -18.51
C TRP A 199 -6.98 -32.92 -18.62
N ARG A 200 -6.30 -32.35 -19.64
CA ARG A 200 -6.38 -30.91 -19.94
C ARG A 200 -7.80 -30.45 -20.24
N ALA A 201 -8.55 -31.20 -21.03
CA ALA A 201 -9.95 -30.90 -21.32
C ALA A 201 -10.80 -30.88 -20.03
N GLY A 202 -10.51 -31.76 -19.07
CA GLY A 202 -11.12 -31.79 -17.76
C GLY A 202 -10.93 -30.50 -16.94
N TYR A 203 -9.72 -29.92 -16.91
CA TYR A 203 -9.52 -28.63 -16.23
C TYR A 203 -10.23 -27.47 -16.91
N VAL A 204 -10.19 -27.42 -18.25
CA VAL A 204 -10.91 -26.40 -19.01
C VAL A 204 -12.41 -26.50 -18.72
N ARG A 205 -12.94 -27.72 -18.62
CA ARG A 205 -14.32 -27.97 -18.20
C ARG A 205 -14.59 -27.49 -16.77
N LEU A 206 -13.76 -27.87 -15.80
CA LEU A 206 -13.90 -27.41 -14.41
C LEU A 206 -13.91 -25.88 -14.30
N ALA A 207 -12.93 -25.21 -14.93
CA ALA A 207 -12.82 -23.75 -14.90
C ALA A 207 -13.99 -23.06 -15.62
N SER A 208 -14.39 -23.57 -16.79
CA SER A 208 -15.50 -22.99 -17.56
C SER A 208 -16.85 -23.21 -16.87
N GLU A 209 -17.12 -24.39 -16.31
CA GLU A 209 -18.35 -24.66 -15.54
C GLU A 209 -18.40 -23.84 -14.25
N THR A 210 -17.27 -23.70 -13.55
CA THR A 210 -17.20 -22.80 -12.37
C THR A 210 -17.54 -21.38 -12.79
N ARG A 211 -16.90 -20.85 -13.84
CA ARG A 211 -17.17 -19.49 -14.37
C ARG A 211 -18.63 -19.29 -14.77
N ASN A 212 -19.23 -20.26 -15.47
CA ASN A 212 -20.62 -20.19 -15.92
C ASN A 212 -21.61 -20.10 -14.75
N ARG A 213 -21.29 -20.73 -13.61
CA ARG A 213 -22.12 -20.72 -12.40
C ARG A 213 -21.97 -19.45 -11.59
N VAL A 214 -20.73 -18.99 -11.43
CA VAL A 214 -20.41 -17.92 -10.47
C VAL A 214 -20.36 -16.54 -11.13
N GLY A 215 -20.31 -16.46 -12.46
CA GLY A 215 -20.21 -15.20 -13.19
C GLY A 215 -18.86 -14.52 -13.03
N ASP A 216 -18.77 -13.24 -13.40
CA ASP A 216 -17.53 -12.45 -13.34
C ASP A 216 -17.26 -11.82 -11.96
N GLN A 217 -18.18 -11.98 -11.00
CA GLN A 217 -18.08 -11.38 -9.66
C GLN A 217 -17.08 -12.10 -8.74
N TYR A 218 -16.66 -13.32 -9.06
CA TYR A 218 -15.70 -14.10 -8.28
C TYR A 218 -14.40 -14.31 -9.04
N LEU A 219 -13.27 -14.26 -8.34
CA LEU A 219 -11.97 -14.60 -8.89
C LEU A 219 -11.85 -16.13 -9.06
N ILE A 220 -11.20 -16.56 -10.14
CA ILE A 220 -10.81 -17.96 -10.34
C ILE A 220 -9.31 -17.97 -10.62
N LEU A 221 -8.52 -18.46 -9.67
CA LEU A 221 -7.09 -18.68 -9.81
C LEU A 221 -6.79 -20.17 -9.87
N THR A 222 -5.67 -20.52 -10.49
CA THR A 222 -5.15 -21.89 -10.50
C THR A 222 -3.74 -21.95 -9.93
N ASN A 223 -3.33 -23.08 -9.37
CA ASN A 223 -1.92 -23.39 -9.19
C ASN A 223 -1.48 -24.34 -10.30
N GLY A 224 -0.86 -23.81 -11.36
CA GLY A 224 -0.03 -24.67 -12.21
C GLY A 224 0.05 -24.44 -13.73
N SER A 225 -0.99 -24.05 -14.48
CA SER A 225 -0.88 -24.02 -15.96
C SER A 225 -1.21 -22.66 -16.60
N SER A 226 -0.35 -22.22 -17.53
CA SER A 226 -0.51 -21.01 -18.38
C SER A 226 -1.09 -21.33 -19.76
N ARG A 227 -1.76 -22.48 -19.90
CA ARG A 227 -2.32 -22.92 -21.17
C ARG A 227 -3.40 -21.97 -21.68
N ALA A 228 -3.41 -21.77 -23.00
CA ALA A 228 -4.32 -20.83 -23.66
C ALA A 228 -5.79 -21.20 -23.47
N GLU A 229 -6.06 -22.49 -23.35
CA GLU A 229 -7.40 -23.04 -23.19
C GLU A 229 -8.03 -22.67 -21.84
N LEU A 230 -7.23 -22.35 -20.81
CA LEU A 230 -7.72 -21.93 -19.48
C LEU A 230 -7.99 -20.42 -19.38
N ALA A 231 -7.22 -19.61 -20.11
CA ALA A 231 -7.20 -18.16 -19.99
C ALA A 231 -8.59 -17.47 -20.06
N PRO A 232 -9.55 -17.91 -20.90
CA PRO A 232 -10.88 -17.29 -20.95
C PRO A 232 -11.73 -17.47 -19.68
N HIS A 233 -11.34 -18.38 -18.79
CA HIS A 233 -12.14 -18.80 -17.64
C HIS A 233 -11.54 -18.35 -16.29
N VAL A 234 -10.25 -18.06 -16.25
CA VAL A 234 -9.50 -17.73 -15.04
C VAL A 234 -9.08 -16.25 -15.01
N ASN A 235 -8.87 -15.72 -13.82
CA ASN A 235 -8.31 -14.39 -13.56
C ASN A 235 -6.78 -14.41 -13.46
N GLY A 236 -6.19 -15.60 -13.33
CA GLY A 236 -4.74 -15.78 -13.30
C GLY A 236 -4.37 -17.05 -12.56
N ARG A 237 -3.16 -17.09 -12.01
CA ARG A 237 -2.58 -18.29 -11.41
C ARG A 237 -1.45 -18.00 -10.44
N MET A 238 -1.12 -18.99 -9.62
CA MET A 238 0.13 -19.06 -8.88
C MET A 238 1.24 -19.71 -9.72
N PHE A 239 2.44 -19.16 -9.58
CA PHE A 239 3.73 -19.74 -9.96
C PHE A 239 4.42 -20.17 -8.66
N GLU A 240 4.18 -21.41 -8.26
CA GLU A 240 4.68 -21.98 -7.01
C GLU A 240 6.18 -22.31 -7.10
N ALA A 241 6.84 -22.32 -5.94
CA ALA A 241 8.25 -22.65 -5.78
C ALA A 241 9.15 -21.80 -6.67
N PHE A 242 8.85 -20.51 -6.77
CA PHE A 242 9.50 -19.61 -7.71
C PHE A 242 11.04 -19.56 -7.53
N PRO A 243 11.83 -19.69 -8.62
CA PRO A 243 11.41 -19.99 -10.00
C PRO A 243 10.86 -21.40 -10.14
N THR A 244 9.67 -21.53 -10.74
CA THR A 244 8.90 -22.77 -10.79
C THR A 244 9.69 -23.89 -11.51
N PRO A 245 10.16 -24.94 -10.80
CA PRO A 245 11.17 -25.86 -11.33
C PRO A 245 10.72 -26.67 -12.56
N TRP A 246 9.45 -27.06 -12.60
CA TRP A 246 8.87 -27.79 -13.74
C TRP A 246 8.55 -26.90 -14.95
N GLU A 247 8.72 -25.58 -14.80
CA GLU A 247 8.50 -24.60 -15.87
C GLU A 247 9.80 -24.04 -16.45
N GLY A 248 10.94 -24.58 -16.03
CA GLY A 248 12.28 -24.24 -16.52
C GLY A 248 13.01 -23.28 -15.59
N HIS A 249 13.84 -22.42 -16.17
CA HIS A 249 14.57 -21.40 -15.42
C HIS A 249 13.71 -20.15 -15.20
N TRP A 250 14.25 -19.20 -14.43
CA TRP A 250 13.61 -17.90 -14.13
C TRP A 250 12.96 -17.23 -15.36
N ASN A 251 13.69 -17.12 -16.48
CA ASN A 251 13.17 -16.48 -17.68
C ASN A 251 11.97 -17.22 -18.32
N GLY A 252 11.87 -18.54 -18.16
CA GLY A 252 10.73 -19.33 -18.63
C GLY A 252 9.46 -19.07 -17.80
N THR A 253 9.62 -19.01 -16.48
CA THR A 253 8.54 -18.66 -15.54
C THR A 253 8.08 -17.22 -15.79
N MET A 254 9.03 -16.28 -15.84
CA MET A 254 8.72 -14.86 -16.07
C MET A 254 8.08 -14.60 -17.44
N GLN A 255 8.51 -15.30 -18.49
CA GLN A 255 7.88 -15.15 -19.80
C GLN A 255 6.40 -15.52 -19.76
N LYS A 256 6.03 -16.60 -19.06
CA LYS A 256 4.63 -17.02 -18.92
C LYS A 256 3.85 -16.04 -18.06
N TYR A 257 4.39 -15.66 -16.90
CA TYR A 257 3.77 -14.67 -16.02
C TYR A 257 3.42 -13.37 -16.77
N LEU A 258 4.41 -12.72 -17.40
CA LEU A 258 4.18 -11.45 -18.13
C LEU A 258 3.29 -11.63 -19.36
N THR A 259 3.26 -12.82 -19.96
CA THR A 259 2.35 -13.11 -21.08
C THR A 259 0.91 -13.27 -20.60
N ASP A 260 0.70 -13.94 -19.47
CA ASP A 260 -0.63 -14.21 -18.92
C ASP A 260 -1.35 -12.94 -18.47
N GLU A 261 -0.62 -11.91 -18.01
CA GLU A 261 -1.18 -10.60 -17.64
C GLU A 261 -2.03 -9.95 -18.74
N THR A 262 -1.81 -10.33 -20.00
CA THR A 262 -2.54 -9.79 -21.15
C THR A 262 -3.61 -10.75 -21.72
N ARG A 263 -3.71 -11.97 -21.17
CA ARG A 263 -4.51 -13.06 -21.75
C ARG A 263 -5.65 -13.53 -20.87
N VAL A 264 -5.48 -13.49 -19.56
CA VAL A 264 -6.48 -13.95 -18.59
C VAL A 264 -7.55 -12.86 -18.37
N ARG A 265 -8.67 -13.23 -17.72
CA ARG A 265 -9.78 -12.31 -17.46
C ARG A 265 -9.35 -11.19 -16.50
N THR A 266 -10.00 -10.04 -16.64
CA THR A 266 -9.86 -8.88 -15.72
C THR A 266 -10.79 -9.04 -14.50
N PRO A 267 -10.37 -8.64 -13.29
CA PRO A 267 -9.01 -8.21 -12.95
C PRO A 267 -8.02 -9.38 -13.03
N GLN A 268 -6.80 -9.09 -13.50
CA GLN A 268 -5.73 -10.08 -13.59
C GLN A 268 -5.06 -10.25 -12.23
N VAL A 269 -4.94 -11.49 -11.77
CA VAL A 269 -4.37 -11.81 -10.45
C VAL A 269 -3.40 -12.97 -10.59
N HIS A 270 -2.11 -12.65 -10.52
CA HIS A 270 -1.04 -13.63 -10.54
C HIS A 270 -0.32 -13.63 -9.20
N ILE A 271 -0.02 -14.81 -8.68
CA ILE A 271 0.79 -14.96 -7.46
C ILE A 271 2.13 -15.56 -7.85
N ILE A 272 3.22 -14.91 -7.49
CA ILE A 272 4.56 -15.50 -7.54
C ILE A 272 4.87 -15.96 -6.12
N ASN A 273 4.83 -17.26 -5.87
CA ASN A 273 5.10 -17.80 -4.53
C ASN A 273 6.51 -18.41 -4.51
N GLY A 274 7.44 -17.68 -3.91
CA GLY A 274 8.77 -18.20 -3.60
C GLY A 274 8.76 -19.05 -2.33
N GLY A 275 9.89 -19.65 -2.01
CA GLY A 275 10.02 -20.29 -0.70
C GLY A 275 11.44 -20.73 -0.38
N THR A 276 11.59 -21.28 0.81
CA THR A 276 12.91 -21.67 1.35
C THR A 276 13.37 -23.06 0.89
N GLU A 277 12.75 -23.63 -0.14
CA GLU A 277 13.00 -25.00 -0.62
C GLU A 277 12.88 -26.05 0.50
N ASN A 278 11.86 -25.91 1.35
CA ASN A 278 11.57 -26.77 2.50
C ASN A 278 12.64 -26.74 3.60
N THR A 279 13.49 -25.70 3.65
CA THR A 279 14.49 -25.56 4.72
C THR A 279 13.97 -24.81 5.95
N GLY A 280 12.96 -23.95 5.78
CA GLY A 280 12.46 -23.05 6.82
C GLY A 280 13.37 -21.87 7.12
N THR A 281 14.37 -21.60 6.27
CA THR A 281 15.33 -20.50 6.45
C THR A 281 14.66 -19.16 6.10
N PHE A 282 13.80 -18.67 6.99
CA PHE A 282 13.04 -17.44 6.75
C PHE A 282 13.92 -16.19 6.60
N THR A 283 15.19 -16.26 7.03
CA THR A 283 16.18 -15.19 6.89
C THR A 283 16.95 -15.23 5.56
N ASP A 284 16.52 -16.04 4.59
CA ASP A 284 17.08 -16.02 3.23
C ASP A 284 16.51 -14.84 2.43
N TYR A 285 16.90 -13.63 2.86
CA TYR A 285 16.40 -12.36 2.30
C TYR A 285 16.76 -12.20 0.82
N GLN A 286 17.85 -12.80 0.37
CA GLN A 286 18.23 -12.84 -1.04
C GLN A 286 17.15 -13.51 -1.88
N LYS A 287 16.63 -14.68 -1.45
CA LYS A 287 15.52 -15.34 -2.15
C LYS A 287 14.23 -14.55 -2.10
N VAL A 288 13.93 -13.92 -0.97
CA VAL A 288 12.76 -13.03 -0.81
C VAL A 288 12.83 -11.91 -1.84
N ARG A 289 13.94 -11.15 -1.85
CA ARG A 289 14.15 -10.05 -2.80
C ARG A 289 14.16 -10.53 -4.24
N TYR A 290 14.79 -11.67 -4.54
CA TYR A 290 14.81 -12.23 -5.88
C TYR A 290 13.40 -12.51 -6.41
N GLY A 291 12.55 -13.16 -5.60
CA GLY A 291 11.16 -13.42 -5.95
C GLY A 291 10.31 -12.15 -6.04
N LEU A 292 10.44 -11.26 -5.05
CA LEU A 292 9.67 -10.03 -4.98
C LEU A 292 9.99 -9.08 -6.14
N THR A 293 11.26 -8.77 -6.39
CA THR A 293 11.62 -7.85 -7.50
C THR A 293 11.34 -8.46 -8.87
N SER A 294 11.36 -9.79 -8.99
CA SER A 294 10.85 -10.49 -10.19
C SER A 294 9.35 -10.26 -10.37
N THR A 295 8.58 -10.37 -9.29
CA THR A 295 7.12 -10.11 -9.29
C THR A 295 6.83 -8.69 -9.75
N LEU A 296 7.58 -7.72 -9.24
CA LEU A 296 7.45 -6.29 -9.52
C LEU A 296 7.84 -5.90 -10.96
N LEU A 297 8.46 -6.80 -11.74
CA LEU A 297 8.59 -6.60 -13.19
C LEU A 297 7.22 -6.67 -13.92
N GLY A 298 6.25 -7.38 -13.33
CA GLY A 298 4.84 -7.40 -13.74
C GLY A 298 3.94 -6.79 -12.66
N ASN A 299 2.65 -7.12 -12.65
CA ASN A 299 1.64 -6.55 -11.75
C ASN A 299 0.96 -7.63 -10.87
N GLY A 300 1.71 -8.65 -10.48
CA GLY A 300 1.29 -9.74 -9.61
C GLY A 300 1.53 -9.46 -8.13
N TYR A 301 1.19 -10.46 -7.32
CA TYR A 301 1.31 -10.50 -5.87
C TYR A 301 2.42 -11.48 -5.50
N PHE A 302 3.22 -11.13 -4.50
CA PHE A 302 4.34 -11.95 -4.05
C PHE A 302 4.03 -12.66 -2.73
N GLY A 303 4.26 -13.97 -2.69
CA GLY A 303 4.25 -14.76 -1.46
C GLY A 303 5.60 -15.45 -1.23
N PHE A 304 5.89 -15.76 0.03
CA PHE A 304 7.09 -16.50 0.40
C PHE A 304 6.84 -17.39 1.61
N ASP A 305 7.08 -18.69 1.48
CA ASP A 305 6.78 -19.67 2.53
C ASP A 305 7.86 -20.75 2.66
N PHE A 306 7.58 -21.76 3.50
CA PHE A 306 8.48 -22.88 3.72
C PHE A 306 8.87 -23.59 2.41
N GLY A 307 7.97 -23.72 1.45
CA GLY A 307 8.14 -24.44 0.19
C GLY A 307 6.99 -25.42 -0.05
N THR A 308 7.18 -26.34 -0.99
CA THR A 308 6.11 -27.21 -1.53
C THR A 308 5.54 -28.28 -0.59
N THR A 309 5.98 -28.32 0.67
CA THR A 309 5.55 -29.36 1.64
C THR A 309 4.77 -28.82 2.82
N ARG A 310 4.75 -27.50 3.03
CA ARG A 310 4.11 -26.87 4.17
C ARG A 310 3.81 -25.40 3.85
N HIS A 311 2.59 -24.98 4.17
CA HIS A 311 2.09 -23.63 3.88
C HIS A 311 1.41 -23.07 5.13
N ASN A 312 2.20 -22.69 6.14
CA ASN A 312 1.66 -22.19 7.41
C ASN A 312 2.48 -21.06 8.02
N ASP A 313 3.27 -20.40 7.18
CA ASP A 313 4.26 -19.43 7.62
C ASP A 313 3.65 -18.02 7.66
N LEU A 314 3.96 -17.29 8.73
CA LEU A 314 3.50 -15.92 8.98
C LEU A 314 4.65 -14.94 8.77
N TRP A 315 5.55 -15.24 7.83
CA TRP A 315 6.75 -14.43 7.60
C TRP A 315 6.38 -13.13 6.89
N TYR A 316 6.92 -12.02 7.39
CA TYR A 316 6.70 -10.68 6.87
C TYR A 316 8.04 -9.97 6.78
N TYR A 317 8.25 -9.21 5.71
CA TYR A 317 9.55 -8.68 5.35
C TYR A 317 9.53 -7.16 5.19
N ASP A 318 10.63 -6.50 5.53
CA ASP A 318 10.77 -5.04 5.42
C ASP A 318 10.45 -4.56 3.99
N GLU A 319 10.76 -5.36 2.96
CA GLU A 319 10.48 -5.04 1.57
C GLU A 319 8.97 -4.99 1.22
N TYR A 320 8.09 -5.56 2.04
CA TYR A 320 6.64 -5.59 1.78
C TYR A 320 5.95 -4.25 2.04
N ASP A 321 6.55 -3.42 2.88
CA ASP A 321 6.05 -2.09 3.23
C ASP A 321 6.66 -1.00 2.32
N ALA A 322 7.43 -1.38 1.30
CA ALA A 322 8.05 -0.40 0.41
C ALA A 322 7.01 0.30 -0.48
N ASP A 323 6.88 1.61 -0.34
CA ASP A 323 6.08 2.41 -1.26
C ASP A 323 6.87 2.78 -2.52
N LEU A 324 6.39 2.27 -3.66
CA LEU A 324 6.95 2.56 -4.97
C LEU A 324 6.05 3.48 -5.80
N GLY A 325 4.77 3.65 -5.47
CA GLY A 325 3.81 4.31 -6.35
C GLY A 325 3.56 3.55 -7.66
N ALA A 326 2.78 4.17 -8.55
CA ALA A 326 2.47 3.63 -9.87
C ALA A 326 3.72 3.36 -10.75
N PRO A 327 3.69 2.34 -11.64
CA PRO A 327 4.78 2.08 -12.58
C PRO A 327 4.84 3.14 -13.68
N ILE A 328 6.04 3.65 -13.96
CA ILE A 328 6.29 4.63 -15.04
C ILE A 328 6.45 3.92 -16.40
N ASN A 329 7.07 2.74 -16.38
CA ASN A 329 7.38 1.97 -17.58
C ASN A 329 7.21 0.47 -17.35
N GLY A 330 7.25 -0.29 -18.45
CA GLY A 330 7.38 -1.75 -18.41
C GLY A 330 8.81 -2.19 -18.09
N PRO A 331 9.03 -3.49 -17.83
CA PRO A 331 10.34 -4.01 -17.48
C PRO A 331 11.35 -3.87 -18.64
N SER A 332 12.60 -3.56 -18.32
CA SER A 332 13.71 -3.40 -19.29
C SER A 332 14.97 -4.17 -18.87
N ASP A 333 15.65 -4.78 -19.83
CA ASP A 333 16.97 -5.39 -19.63
C ASP A 333 18.03 -4.28 -19.51
N VAL A 334 18.71 -4.22 -18.37
CA VAL A 334 19.71 -3.20 -18.04
C VAL A 334 20.99 -3.42 -18.84
N LEU A 335 21.39 -4.68 -19.04
CA LEU A 335 22.63 -5.02 -19.73
C LEU A 335 22.46 -5.00 -21.24
N ARG A 336 21.23 -5.20 -21.74
CA ARG A 336 20.90 -5.26 -23.16
C ARG A 336 19.55 -4.57 -23.48
N PRO A 337 19.49 -3.22 -23.47
CA PRO A 337 18.24 -2.49 -23.70
C PRO A 337 17.51 -2.90 -24.98
N GLY A 338 16.17 -2.99 -24.91
CA GLY A 338 15.32 -3.38 -26.04
C GLY A 338 15.19 -4.90 -26.28
N THR A 339 15.77 -5.73 -25.42
CA THR A 339 15.67 -7.19 -25.53
C THR A 339 14.29 -7.70 -25.13
N TRP A 340 13.65 -8.49 -25.99
CA TRP A 340 12.43 -9.26 -25.69
C TRP A 340 12.38 -10.54 -26.55
N PRO A 341 11.84 -11.69 -26.09
CA PRO A 341 11.27 -11.97 -24.76
C PRO A 341 12.31 -11.95 -23.64
N ILE A 342 11.85 -11.89 -22.40
CA ILE A 342 12.68 -11.84 -21.19
C ILE A 342 13.77 -12.93 -21.18
N LYS A 343 15.00 -12.56 -20.79
CA LYS A 343 16.20 -13.41 -20.78
C LYS A 343 16.84 -13.41 -19.41
N GLN A 344 17.65 -14.43 -19.11
CA GLN A 344 18.56 -14.40 -17.96
C GLN A 344 19.51 -13.19 -18.11
N SER A 345 19.26 -12.14 -17.32
CA SER A 345 19.91 -10.84 -17.36
C SER A 345 19.62 -10.07 -16.07
N VAL A 346 20.12 -8.84 -15.98
CA VAL A 346 19.64 -7.86 -15.00
C VAL A 346 18.47 -7.08 -15.59
N TRP A 347 17.35 -7.05 -14.88
CA TRP A 347 16.13 -6.37 -15.29
C TRP A 347 15.76 -5.28 -14.30
N THR A 348 15.08 -4.25 -14.79
CA THR A 348 14.60 -3.13 -13.99
C THR A 348 13.20 -2.71 -14.37
N ARG A 349 12.51 -2.07 -13.44
CA ARG A 349 11.28 -1.31 -13.68
C ARG A 349 11.29 -0.03 -12.85
N ASP A 350 10.84 1.08 -13.45
CA ASP A 350 10.72 2.37 -12.78
C ASP A 350 9.31 2.59 -12.26
N PHE A 351 9.24 3.22 -11.11
CA PHE A 351 8.01 3.66 -10.46
C PHE A 351 8.12 5.14 -10.08
N VAL A 352 6.98 5.75 -9.76
CA VAL A 352 6.92 7.16 -9.34
C VAL A 352 7.79 7.38 -8.11
N GLY A 353 7.62 6.56 -7.07
CA GLY A 353 8.37 6.61 -5.81
C GLY A 353 9.72 5.87 -5.82
N GLY A 354 10.04 5.10 -6.86
CA GLY A 354 11.29 4.32 -6.84
C GLY A 354 11.60 3.48 -8.08
N LYS A 355 12.35 2.41 -7.87
CA LYS A 355 12.80 1.46 -8.88
C LYS A 355 13.06 0.10 -8.24
N VAL A 356 12.85 -0.95 -9.03
CA VAL A 356 13.32 -2.31 -8.69
C VAL A 356 14.39 -2.77 -9.67
N LEU A 357 15.30 -3.59 -9.17
CA LEU A 357 16.28 -4.33 -9.94
C LEU A 357 16.23 -5.80 -9.55
N VAL A 358 16.34 -6.69 -10.52
CA VAL A 358 16.52 -8.13 -10.32
C VAL A 358 17.69 -8.61 -11.15
N ASN A 359 18.63 -9.29 -10.52
CA ASN A 359 19.75 -9.94 -11.19
C ASN A 359 19.44 -11.44 -11.33
N ALA A 360 18.92 -11.85 -12.49
CA ALA A 360 18.66 -13.25 -12.77
C ALA A 360 19.90 -14.02 -13.24
N THR A 361 21.08 -13.39 -13.29
CA THR A 361 22.31 -14.05 -13.72
C THR A 361 22.93 -14.88 -12.58
N GLU A 362 23.92 -15.69 -12.94
CA GLU A 362 24.70 -16.51 -11.99
C GLU A 362 25.90 -15.76 -11.40
N THR A 363 26.06 -14.47 -11.74
CA THR A 363 27.16 -13.63 -11.28
C THR A 363 26.64 -12.34 -10.69
N ASP A 364 27.42 -11.77 -9.78
CA ASP A 364 27.11 -10.46 -9.23
C ASP A 364 27.26 -9.37 -10.29
N GLU A 365 26.38 -8.38 -10.26
CA GLU A 365 26.36 -7.30 -11.24
C GLU A 365 26.36 -5.94 -10.55
N ARG A 366 27.12 -5.00 -11.11
CA ARG A 366 27.12 -3.61 -10.66
C ARG A 366 26.34 -2.75 -11.64
N VAL A 367 25.23 -2.19 -11.17
CA VAL A 367 24.34 -1.36 -11.97
C VAL A 367 24.55 0.10 -11.66
N ARG A 368 24.79 0.92 -12.68
CA ARG A 368 24.79 2.39 -12.57
C ARG A 368 23.35 2.90 -12.71
N LEU A 369 22.94 3.78 -11.81
CA LEU A 369 21.60 4.36 -11.79
C LEU A 369 21.58 5.69 -12.59
N ASN A 370 20.39 6.11 -12.99
CA ASN A 370 20.13 7.35 -13.72
C ASN A 370 19.88 8.56 -12.80
N GLY A 371 20.28 8.47 -11.53
CA GLY A 371 20.06 9.47 -10.50
C GLY A 371 20.53 8.94 -9.14
N GLU A 372 20.22 9.71 -8.10
CA GLU A 372 20.37 9.25 -6.72
C GLU A 372 19.11 8.52 -6.28
N TYR A 373 19.31 7.43 -5.57
CA TYR A 373 18.25 6.62 -4.99
C TYR A 373 18.64 6.23 -3.57
N GLU A 374 17.66 5.99 -2.73
CA GLU A 374 17.81 5.53 -1.37
C GLU A 374 17.53 4.03 -1.30
N HIS A 375 18.42 3.27 -0.66
CA HIS A 375 18.09 1.91 -0.25
C HIS A 375 16.96 1.96 0.79
N LEU A 376 16.08 0.97 0.80
CA LEU A 376 15.14 0.79 1.91
C LEU A 376 15.88 0.84 3.26
N ARG A 377 15.18 1.24 4.31
CA ARG A 377 15.69 1.18 5.68
C ARG A 377 15.03 0.02 6.40
N GLY A 378 15.77 -1.07 6.54
CA GLY A 378 15.28 -2.32 7.11
C GLY A 378 16.10 -2.77 8.31
N THR A 379 15.50 -3.57 9.18
CA THR A 379 16.15 -4.18 10.33
C THR A 379 16.58 -5.63 10.06
N GLN A 380 15.97 -6.28 9.07
CA GLN A 380 16.17 -7.69 8.77
C GLN A 380 17.47 -7.96 8.00
N ASP A 381 17.76 -7.16 6.97
CA ASP A 381 19.02 -7.18 6.22
C ASP A 381 19.57 -5.76 6.02
N PRO A 382 20.20 -5.16 7.05
CA PRO A 382 20.70 -3.79 6.97
C PRO A 382 21.92 -3.62 6.05
N THR A 383 22.46 -4.72 5.50
CA THR A 383 23.55 -4.64 4.51
C THR A 383 23.03 -4.19 3.14
N ILE A 384 21.81 -4.63 2.80
CA ILE A 384 21.08 -4.20 1.61
C ILE A 384 20.13 -3.07 1.98
N ASN A 385 19.27 -3.24 2.98
CA ASN A 385 18.30 -2.22 3.41
C ASN A 385 18.93 -1.25 4.41
N SER A 386 19.99 -0.57 3.95
CA SER A 386 20.85 0.28 4.77
C SER A 386 20.37 1.73 4.95
N GLY A 387 19.35 2.16 4.20
CA GLY A 387 18.96 3.57 4.13
C GLY A 387 20.02 4.46 3.46
N ARG A 388 20.99 3.94 2.70
CA ARG A 388 22.02 4.76 2.05
C ARG A 388 21.54 5.33 0.72
N ILE A 389 21.94 6.57 0.44
CA ILE A 389 21.82 7.18 -0.89
C ILE A 389 22.93 6.63 -1.80
N VAL A 390 22.56 6.17 -2.99
CA VAL A 390 23.43 5.54 -3.98
C VAL A 390 23.11 6.02 -5.39
N SER A 391 24.14 6.08 -6.25
CA SER A 391 24.02 6.25 -7.70
C SER A 391 24.54 5.04 -8.49
N SER A 392 24.97 4.00 -7.77
CA SER A 392 25.30 2.68 -8.29
C SER A 392 25.04 1.63 -7.21
N VAL A 393 24.50 0.48 -7.58
CA VAL A 393 24.20 -0.61 -6.66
C VAL A 393 24.86 -1.91 -7.12
N HIS A 394 25.28 -2.73 -6.16
CA HIS A 394 25.71 -4.11 -6.38
C HIS A 394 24.51 -5.01 -6.17
N VAL A 395 24.16 -5.81 -7.16
CA VAL A 395 23.06 -6.78 -7.07
C VAL A 395 23.66 -8.17 -7.19
N GLY A 396 23.58 -8.95 -6.11
CA GLY A 396 24.12 -10.31 -6.06
C GLY A 396 23.48 -11.21 -7.13
N ALA A 397 24.18 -12.28 -7.52
CA ALA A 397 23.61 -13.31 -8.38
C ALA A 397 22.29 -13.84 -7.80
N LYS A 398 21.21 -13.92 -8.60
CA LYS A 398 19.88 -14.34 -8.13
C LYS A 398 19.40 -13.56 -6.89
N ASP A 399 19.60 -12.25 -6.91
CA ASP A 399 19.10 -11.32 -5.89
C ASP A 399 18.27 -10.20 -6.56
N GLY A 400 17.59 -9.42 -5.73
CA GLY A 400 16.91 -8.19 -6.09
C GLY A 400 17.29 -7.04 -5.17
N VAL A 401 16.96 -5.82 -5.60
CA VAL A 401 16.97 -4.64 -4.72
C VAL A 401 15.80 -3.72 -5.07
N ILE A 402 15.18 -3.18 -4.03
CA ILE A 402 14.19 -2.10 -4.12
C ILE A 402 14.88 -0.81 -3.69
N LEU A 403 14.68 0.24 -4.48
CA LEU A 403 15.30 1.55 -4.30
C LEU A 403 14.22 2.62 -4.35
N LEU A 404 14.18 3.49 -3.35
CA LEU A 404 13.28 4.64 -3.30
C LEU A 404 13.95 5.84 -3.98
N ARG A 405 13.16 6.74 -4.58
CA ARG A 405 13.65 8.06 -4.99
C ARG A 405 13.94 8.89 -3.76
N THR A 406 15.00 9.69 -3.79
CA THR A 406 15.29 10.67 -2.74
C THR A 406 14.12 11.64 -2.55
N VAL A 407 13.83 11.98 -1.29
CA VAL A 407 12.92 13.10 -0.98
C VAL A 407 13.73 14.38 -1.13
N GLU A 408 13.31 15.24 -2.06
CA GLU A 408 14.00 16.50 -2.37
C GLU A 408 13.09 17.71 -2.21
N ASN A 409 11.77 17.50 -2.24
CA ASN A 409 10.77 18.56 -2.18
C ASN A 409 9.73 18.22 -1.11
N ILE A 410 9.21 19.26 -0.47
CA ILE A 410 8.09 19.20 0.47
C ILE A 410 6.92 19.93 -0.20
N THR A 411 5.78 19.25 -0.26
CA THR A 411 4.52 19.78 -0.80
C THR A 411 3.45 19.64 0.27
N GLY A 412 2.39 20.43 0.21
CA GLY A 412 1.27 20.31 1.17
C GLY A 412 1.55 20.90 2.56
N ALA A 413 2.81 21.09 2.93
CA ALA A 413 3.21 21.56 4.26
C ALA A 413 4.20 22.72 4.20
N THR A 414 4.14 23.59 5.22
CA THR A 414 5.04 24.75 5.33
C THR A 414 6.38 24.32 5.94
N TYR A 415 7.47 24.76 5.33
CA TYR A 415 8.83 24.53 5.80
C TYR A 415 9.63 25.83 5.80
N ILE A 416 10.74 25.83 6.54
CA ILE A 416 11.67 26.96 6.57
C ILE A 416 12.76 26.75 5.52
N ASN A 417 12.89 27.69 4.58
CA ASN A 417 13.83 27.57 3.47
C ASN A 417 15.30 27.58 3.95
N GLY A 418 16.07 26.59 3.51
CA GLY A 418 17.46 26.37 3.94
C GLY A 418 17.61 25.51 5.19
N SER A 419 16.51 25.09 5.82
CA SER A 419 16.55 24.14 6.92
C SER A 419 16.89 22.74 6.43
N PHE A 420 17.49 21.94 7.30
CA PHE A 420 17.59 20.50 7.08
C PHE A 420 16.50 19.78 7.84
N VAL A 421 15.98 18.77 7.18
CA VAL A 421 14.77 18.07 7.52
C VAL A 421 15.13 16.64 7.85
N ARG A 422 14.53 16.09 8.91
CA ARG A 422 14.55 14.65 9.21
C ARG A 422 13.13 14.13 9.17
N VAL A 423 12.93 13.00 8.51
CA VAL A 423 11.62 12.38 8.29
C VAL A 423 11.45 11.20 9.24
N PHE A 424 10.32 11.15 9.92
CA PHE A 424 9.98 10.16 10.93
C PHE A 424 8.55 9.67 10.74
N ASN A 425 8.33 8.42 11.13
CA ASN A 425 6.98 7.93 11.34
C ASN A 425 6.37 8.46 12.64
N GLU A 426 5.13 8.06 12.91
CA GLU A 426 4.34 8.43 14.07
C GLU A 426 4.97 8.03 15.42
N LEU A 427 5.86 7.03 15.41
CA LEU A 427 6.61 6.55 16.58
C LEU A 427 8.00 7.18 16.73
N GLY A 428 8.40 8.07 15.82
CA GLY A 428 9.72 8.69 15.83
C GLY A 428 10.84 7.84 15.24
N THR A 429 10.50 6.77 14.51
CA THR A 429 11.47 5.97 13.75
C THR A 429 11.80 6.72 12.47
N VAL A 430 13.08 6.86 12.15
CA VAL A 430 13.52 7.47 10.89
C VAL A 430 13.08 6.57 9.74
N GLU A 431 12.31 7.09 8.80
CA GLU A 431 11.87 6.35 7.61
C GLU A 431 12.70 6.69 6.38
N ARG A 432 12.95 7.98 6.16
CA ARG A 432 13.69 8.50 5.00
C ARG A 432 14.95 9.23 5.42
N ASN A 433 15.90 9.34 4.52
CA ASN A 433 17.06 10.20 4.73
C ASN A 433 16.65 11.67 4.88
N GLY A 434 17.38 12.38 5.74
CA GLY A 434 17.24 13.81 5.85
C GLY A 434 17.87 14.55 4.67
N PHE A 435 17.30 15.70 4.33
CA PHE A 435 17.71 16.54 3.20
C PHE A 435 17.60 18.02 3.56
N PHE A 436 18.21 18.90 2.76
CA PHE A 436 18.03 20.35 2.89
C PHE A 436 16.82 20.77 2.06
N ALA A 437 15.83 21.38 2.72
CA ALA A 437 14.70 21.96 2.03
C ALA A 437 15.11 23.30 1.41
N TYR A 438 14.91 23.43 0.10
CA TYR A 438 15.34 24.60 -0.66
C TYR A 438 14.35 24.98 -1.75
N ASN A 439 14.05 26.27 -1.85
CA ASN A 439 13.31 26.88 -2.94
C ASN A 439 14.00 28.18 -3.37
N ASP A 440 14.19 28.37 -4.67
CA ASP A 440 14.93 29.50 -5.24
C ASP A 440 14.16 30.83 -5.22
N LYS A 441 12.85 30.79 -4.95
CA LYS A 441 11.97 31.96 -4.79
C LYS A 441 12.05 32.60 -3.42
N ALA A 442 12.56 31.86 -2.43
CA ALA A 442 12.61 32.28 -1.04
C ALA A 442 14.04 32.61 -0.60
N GLN A 443 14.17 33.54 0.34
CA GLN A 443 15.42 33.75 1.07
C GLN A 443 15.59 32.68 2.15
N GLY A 444 16.79 32.56 2.71
CA GLY A 444 16.99 31.71 3.89
C GLY A 444 16.13 32.18 5.07
N SER A 445 15.61 31.24 5.84
CA SER A 445 14.73 31.47 7.00
C SER A 445 13.35 32.05 6.67
N GLU A 446 12.93 32.07 5.40
CA GLU A 446 11.54 32.39 5.02
C GLU A 446 10.69 31.12 5.01
N ASN A 447 9.42 31.25 5.37
CA ASN A 447 8.45 30.16 5.33
C ASN A 447 8.00 29.93 3.89
N VAL A 448 8.02 28.68 3.44
CA VAL A 448 7.65 28.27 2.09
C VAL A 448 6.65 27.12 2.16
N ILE A 449 5.65 27.16 1.29
CA ILE A 449 4.78 26.03 1.03
C ILE A 449 4.56 25.89 -0.48
N THR A 450 4.55 24.65 -0.95
CA THR A 450 4.19 24.30 -2.32
C THR A 450 2.84 23.60 -2.29
N TYR A 451 1.81 24.20 -2.88
CA TYR A 451 0.40 23.79 -2.74
C TYR A 451 -0.40 24.14 -3.99
N ASP A 452 -1.40 23.32 -4.34
CA ASP A 452 -2.36 23.63 -5.41
C ASP A 452 -3.38 24.68 -4.90
N THR A 453 -3.07 25.96 -5.10
CA THR A 453 -3.81 27.07 -4.51
C THR A 453 -5.04 27.46 -5.30
N ASP A 454 -5.12 27.10 -6.59
CA ASP A 454 -6.27 27.38 -7.44
C ASP A 454 -7.04 26.13 -7.89
N MET A 455 -6.65 24.96 -7.39
CA MET A 455 -7.29 23.65 -7.58
C MET A 455 -7.29 23.19 -9.04
N ASP A 456 -6.23 23.52 -9.79
CA ASP A 456 -6.06 23.12 -11.20
C ASP A 456 -5.26 21.82 -11.40
N GLY A 457 -4.76 21.25 -10.31
CA GLY A 457 -3.92 20.04 -10.29
C GLY A 457 -2.43 20.31 -10.41
N LYS A 458 -2.01 21.57 -10.45
CA LYS A 458 -0.60 21.99 -10.42
C LYS A 458 -0.29 22.66 -9.09
N LEU A 459 1.00 22.88 -8.85
CA LEU A 459 1.48 23.35 -7.56
C LEU A 459 2.07 24.75 -7.69
N GLU A 460 1.52 25.68 -6.92
CA GLU A 460 2.05 27.03 -6.73
C GLU A 460 3.02 27.06 -5.56
N THR A 461 3.88 28.08 -5.54
CA THR A 461 4.77 28.35 -4.41
C THR A 461 4.30 29.60 -3.67
N VAL A 462 4.09 29.49 -2.36
CA VAL A 462 3.79 30.63 -1.48
C VAL A 462 4.94 30.83 -0.51
N VAL A 463 5.47 32.05 -0.48
CA VAL A 463 6.61 32.45 0.37
C VAL A 463 6.15 33.54 1.33
N ALA A 464 6.26 33.30 2.64
CA ALA A 464 6.09 34.33 3.65
C ALA A 464 7.44 34.78 4.20
N GLY A 465 7.76 36.04 3.93
CA GLY A 465 8.94 36.69 4.45
C GLY A 465 8.64 37.61 5.64
N ARG A 466 9.58 38.50 5.93
CA ARG A 466 9.51 39.39 7.10
C ARG A 466 8.33 40.36 7.13
N SER A 467 7.70 40.62 5.99
CA SER A 467 6.69 41.70 5.84
C SER A 467 5.54 41.41 4.89
N ARG A 468 5.73 40.47 3.98
CA ARG A 468 4.81 40.19 2.88
C ARG A 468 4.77 38.70 2.61
N VAL A 469 3.69 38.30 1.96
CA VAL A 469 3.49 36.99 1.38
C VAL A 469 3.50 37.17 -0.14
N ASP A 470 4.34 36.40 -0.82
CA ASP A 470 4.47 36.36 -2.27
C ASP A 470 3.93 35.01 -2.76
N ILE A 471 3.07 35.01 -3.78
CA ILE A 471 2.46 33.82 -4.39
C ILE A 471 2.96 33.73 -5.83
N TYR A 472 3.51 32.58 -6.19
CA TYR A 472 4.05 32.30 -7.51
C TYR A 472 3.28 31.16 -8.18
N ASP A 473 2.93 31.34 -9.46
CA ASP A 473 2.28 30.33 -10.30
C ASP A 473 3.20 29.11 -10.54
N ASP A 474 2.65 28.01 -11.09
CA ASP A 474 3.39 26.80 -11.45
C ASP A 474 4.58 27.05 -12.41
N ASP A 475 4.48 28.09 -13.23
CA ASP A 475 5.55 28.53 -14.14
C ASP A 475 6.63 29.39 -13.47
N GLY A 476 6.46 29.68 -12.17
CA GLY A 476 7.37 30.45 -11.34
C GLY A 476 7.26 31.97 -11.49
N SER A 477 6.26 32.47 -12.22
CA SER A 477 5.93 33.89 -12.29
C SER A 477 5.18 34.36 -11.02
N LEU A 478 5.31 35.64 -10.68
CA LEU A 478 4.67 36.20 -9.47
C LEU A 478 3.20 36.50 -9.77
N HIS A 479 2.29 35.78 -9.12
CA HIS A 479 0.84 35.98 -9.19
C HIS A 479 0.38 37.13 -8.29
N ALA A 480 0.75 37.09 -7.00
CA ALA A 480 0.33 38.08 -6.01
C ALA A 480 1.40 38.39 -4.98
N SER A 481 1.35 39.60 -4.41
CA SER A 481 2.20 40.02 -3.29
C SER A 481 1.42 40.96 -2.38
N PHE A 482 1.35 40.65 -1.09
CA PHE A 482 0.56 41.43 -0.13
C PHE A 482 1.19 41.48 1.26
N SER A 483 0.88 42.52 2.03
CA SER A 483 1.36 42.69 3.42
C SER A 483 0.26 42.34 4.43
N PRO A 484 0.31 41.17 5.10
CA PRO A 484 -0.80 40.69 5.92
C PRO A 484 -1.17 41.63 7.07
N TYR A 485 -0.17 42.25 7.72
CA TYR A 485 -0.38 43.07 8.92
C TYR A 485 -0.34 44.57 8.65
N THR A 486 0.75 45.06 8.02
CA THR A 486 0.88 46.39 7.39
C THR A 486 2.14 46.40 6.51
N GLU A 487 2.25 47.35 5.58
CA GLU A 487 3.50 47.58 4.83
C GLU A 487 4.69 48.00 5.70
N ARG A 488 4.50 48.33 6.98
CA ARG A 488 5.57 48.69 7.94
C ARG A 488 5.99 47.53 8.83
N TYR A 489 5.23 46.45 8.86
CA TYR A 489 5.52 45.28 9.67
C TYR A 489 6.75 44.53 9.12
N ARG A 490 7.70 44.15 9.96
CA ARG A 490 9.03 43.60 9.55
C ARG A 490 9.48 42.41 10.41
N LEU A 491 8.56 41.84 11.19
CA LEU A 491 8.88 40.90 12.26
C LEU A 491 8.75 39.43 11.85
N GLY A 492 8.27 39.13 10.63
CA GLY A 492 8.07 37.74 10.21
C GLY A 492 6.60 37.31 10.18
N VAL A 493 6.28 36.40 9.26
CA VAL A 493 4.94 35.92 8.98
C VAL A 493 4.98 34.40 8.93
N ASN A 494 4.25 33.77 9.86
CA ASN A 494 3.90 32.36 9.80
C ASN A 494 2.71 32.18 8.86
N LEU A 495 2.61 31.04 8.18
CA LEU A 495 1.50 30.74 7.29
C LEU A 495 1.08 29.27 7.37
N ALA A 496 -0.19 29.01 7.08
CA ALA A 496 -0.72 27.69 6.73
C ALA A 496 -1.75 27.86 5.60
N ILE A 497 -1.86 26.87 4.73
CA ILE A 497 -2.74 26.91 3.55
C ILE A 497 -3.57 25.62 3.51
N ALA A 498 -4.88 25.77 3.33
CA ALA A 498 -5.77 24.67 3.01
C ALA A 498 -7.11 25.20 2.48
N ASP A 499 -7.89 24.35 1.81
CA ASP A 499 -9.34 24.54 1.71
C ASP A 499 -9.97 24.19 3.06
N ILE A 500 -10.36 25.22 3.83
CA ILE A 500 -10.80 25.05 5.22
C ILE A 500 -12.24 24.55 5.28
N GLU A 501 -13.09 24.98 4.34
CA GLU A 501 -14.52 24.61 4.33
C GLU A 501 -14.88 23.49 3.35
N ASN A 502 -13.89 22.97 2.64
CA ASN A 502 -14.04 21.94 1.61
C ASN A 502 -15.01 22.39 0.50
N ASP A 503 -14.87 23.65 0.05
CA ASP A 503 -15.73 24.28 -0.95
C ASP A 503 -15.07 24.44 -2.32
N GLY A 504 -13.81 24.00 -2.46
CA GLY A 504 -12.99 24.15 -3.65
C GLY A 504 -12.22 25.47 -3.71
N SER A 505 -12.21 26.26 -2.64
CA SER A 505 -11.43 27.49 -2.51
C SER A 505 -10.38 27.32 -1.42
N VAL A 506 -9.17 27.79 -1.69
CA VAL A 506 -8.07 27.70 -0.74
C VAL A 506 -7.93 28.99 0.08
N GLU A 507 -7.79 28.82 1.39
CA GLU A 507 -7.50 29.88 2.34
C GLU A 507 -6.04 29.88 2.78
N ILE A 508 -5.48 31.09 2.86
CA ILE A 508 -4.16 31.36 3.42
C ILE A 508 -4.35 32.00 4.79
N VAL A 509 -4.00 31.26 5.85
CA VAL A 509 -4.04 31.75 7.23
C VAL A 509 -2.64 32.21 7.61
N THR A 510 -2.51 33.47 8.02
CA THR A 510 -1.23 34.03 8.46
C THR A 510 -1.22 34.29 9.96
N GLY A 511 -0.05 34.15 10.58
CA GLY A 511 0.27 34.53 11.96
C GLY A 511 1.47 35.48 12.00
N THR A 512 1.60 36.29 13.06
CA THR A 512 2.80 37.11 13.28
C THR A 512 3.88 36.30 14.00
N GLU A 513 5.15 36.54 13.71
CA GLU A 513 6.29 35.98 14.46
C GLU A 513 6.68 36.83 15.71
N ASP A 514 7.86 36.57 16.30
CA ASP A 514 8.38 37.21 17.51
C ASP A 514 8.37 38.74 17.47
N GLY A 515 7.95 39.35 18.57
CA GLY A 515 7.69 40.79 18.71
C GLY A 515 6.29 41.21 18.21
N GLY A 516 5.62 40.39 17.40
CA GLY A 516 4.25 40.60 16.93
C GLY A 516 3.20 40.21 17.97
N GLY A 517 2.01 40.84 17.94
CA GLY A 517 0.88 40.40 18.77
C GLY A 517 0.22 39.15 18.16
N PRO A 518 -0.45 38.27 18.93
CA PRO A 518 -0.92 36.94 18.50
C PRO A 518 -2.13 36.98 17.55
N GLN A 519 -2.02 37.78 16.50
CA GLN A 519 -3.04 38.04 15.51
C GLN A 519 -2.93 36.99 14.40
N LEU A 520 -4.07 36.40 14.06
CA LEU A 520 -4.26 35.61 12.85
C LEU A 520 -5.07 36.42 11.84
N ARG A 521 -4.86 36.22 10.55
CA ARG A 521 -5.67 36.79 9.44
C ARG A 521 -5.84 35.77 8.33
N ILE A 522 -6.93 35.85 7.57
CA ILE A 522 -7.27 34.89 6.53
C ILE A 522 -7.44 35.60 5.19
N PHE A 523 -6.76 35.09 4.19
CA PHE A 523 -6.74 35.58 2.82
C PHE A 523 -7.18 34.48 1.86
N ASN A 524 -7.65 34.86 0.68
CA ASN A 524 -7.86 33.90 -0.40
C ASN A 524 -6.55 33.66 -1.20
N LYS A 525 -6.59 32.75 -2.16
CA LYS A 525 -5.49 32.44 -3.09
C LYS A 525 -4.91 33.65 -3.88
N ASP A 526 -5.67 34.74 -4.01
CA ASP A 526 -5.21 35.96 -4.71
C ASP A 526 -4.64 37.00 -3.73
N GLY A 527 -4.48 36.65 -2.45
CA GLY A 527 -3.95 37.54 -1.40
C GLY A 527 -4.95 38.60 -0.91
N ASN A 528 -6.24 38.48 -1.25
CA ASN A 528 -7.28 39.37 -0.75
C ASN A 528 -7.71 38.96 0.66
N LEU A 529 -7.80 39.92 1.57
CA LEU A 529 -8.26 39.68 2.94
C LEU A 529 -9.75 39.32 2.93
N ILE A 530 -10.08 38.09 3.34
CA ILE A 530 -11.46 37.58 3.39
C ILE A 530 -12.01 37.49 4.81
N HIS A 531 -11.12 37.43 5.82
CA HIS A 531 -11.50 37.56 7.22
C HIS A 531 -10.51 38.49 7.93
N PRO A 532 -10.98 39.54 8.65
CA PRO A 532 -10.10 40.52 9.32
C PRO A 532 -9.23 39.90 10.42
N GLY A 533 -9.54 38.66 10.80
CA GLY A 533 -8.76 37.90 11.75
C GLY A 533 -9.22 38.06 13.19
N PHE A 534 -8.47 37.47 14.09
CA PHE A 534 -8.71 37.51 15.54
C PHE A 534 -7.39 37.35 16.30
N PHE A 535 -7.41 37.56 17.61
CA PHE A 535 -6.26 37.30 18.48
C PHE A 535 -6.42 35.94 19.15
N ALA A 536 -5.47 35.03 18.92
CA ALA A 536 -5.50 33.67 19.48
C ALA A 536 -5.22 33.66 21.01
N TYR A 537 -4.48 34.67 21.48
CA TYR A 537 -4.10 34.85 22.89
C TYR A 537 -4.35 36.31 23.33
N ASP A 538 -3.90 36.65 24.54
CA ASP A 538 -4.04 38.00 25.09
C ASP A 538 -3.47 39.06 24.13
N THR A 539 -4.23 40.12 23.87
CA THR A 539 -3.85 41.19 22.94
C THR A 539 -2.59 41.96 23.35
N ALA A 540 -2.13 41.84 24.60
CA ALA A 540 -0.86 42.39 25.08
C ALA A 540 0.33 41.45 24.90
N PHE A 541 0.09 40.16 24.62
CA PHE A 541 1.15 39.20 24.30
C PHE A 541 1.88 39.61 23.01
N ARG A 542 3.19 39.43 22.96
CA ARG A 542 4.05 39.87 21.84
C ARG A 542 4.98 38.79 21.30
N GLY A 543 4.71 37.53 21.62
CA GLY A 543 5.49 36.40 21.13
C GLY A 543 5.07 35.87 19.76
N GLY A 544 4.09 36.51 19.12
CA GLY A 544 3.50 36.00 17.89
C GLY A 544 2.58 34.80 18.08
N VAL A 545 2.31 34.11 16.97
CA VAL A 545 1.48 32.90 16.90
C VAL A 545 1.96 32.01 15.73
N ASN A 546 2.26 30.76 16.05
CA ASN A 546 2.49 29.70 15.08
C ASN A 546 1.14 29.11 14.66
N VAL A 547 0.98 28.77 13.39
CA VAL A 547 -0.32 28.36 12.83
C VAL A 547 -0.20 27.08 12.01
N ALA A 548 -1.18 26.19 12.17
CA ALA A 548 -1.41 25.03 11.32
C ALA A 548 -2.91 24.89 11.04
N ILE A 549 -3.26 24.04 10.07
CA ILE A 549 -4.64 23.74 9.68
C ILE A 549 -4.77 22.22 9.54
N GLY A 550 -5.86 21.63 10.05
CA GLY A 550 -6.15 20.20 9.89
C GLY A 550 -7.59 19.85 10.24
N ASP A 551 -8.13 18.77 9.70
CA ASP A 551 -9.43 18.20 10.08
C ASP A 551 -9.28 17.36 11.34
N LEU A 552 -9.51 17.99 12.49
CA LEU A 552 -9.27 17.36 13.78
C LEU A 552 -10.47 16.53 14.25
N ASN A 553 -11.55 16.43 13.46
CA ASN A 553 -12.80 15.82 13.89
C ASN A 553 -13.44 14.84 12.89
N GLY A 554 -12.89 14.76 11.68
CA GLY A 554 -13.30 13.85 10.61
C GLY A 554 -14.59 14.27 9.90
N ASP A 555 -14.97 15.56 9.95
CA ASP A 555 -16.14 16.09 9.23
C ASP A 555 -15.81 16.76 7.89
N ALA A 556 -14.54 16.67 7.47
CA ALA A 556 -13.95 17.31 6.30
C ALA A 556 -13.93 18.85 6.34
N ILE A 557 -14.29 19.46 7.48
CA ILE A 557 -14.10 20.89 7.73
C ILE A 557 -12.84 21.02 8.59
N LYS A 558 -11.89 21.85 8.15
CA LYS A 558 -10.61 21.98 8.84
C LYS A 558 -10.67 23.04 9.93
N GLU A 559 -9.87 22.83 10.96
CA GLU A 559 -9.69 23.74 12.07
C GLU A 559 -8.36 24.49 11.99
N ILE A 560 -8.35 25.72 12.54
CA ILE A 560 -7.14 26.53 12.72
C ILE A 560 -6.53 26.19 14.08
N ILE A 561 -5.29 25.71 14.07
CA ILE A 561 -4.49 25.39 15.25
C ILE A 561 -3.52 26.54 15.50
N ALA A 562 -3.53 27.08 16.72
CA ALA A 562 -2.64 28.15 17.14
C ALA A 562 -1.69 27.65 18.23
N GLY A 563 -0.39 27.87 18.04
CA GLY A 563 0.65 27.73 19.05
C GLY A 563 1.15 29.09 19.53
N ALA A 564 1.24 29.30 20.84
CA ALA A 564 1.83 30.54 21.36
C ALA A 564 3.33 30.55 21.10
N GLY A 565 3.85 31.63 20.50
CA GLY A 565 5.29 31.77 20.26
C GLY A 565 6.09 32.16 21.51
N VAL A 566 7.31 32.66 21.30
CA VAL A 566 8.30 32.92 22.36
C VAL A 566 7.80 33.89 23.44
N GLY A 567 8.17 33.64 24.70
CA GLY A 567 7.66 34.36 25.87
C GLY A 567 6.28 33.88 26.33
N GLY A 568 5.54 33.14 25.49
CA GLY A 568 4.32 32.43 25.84
C GLY A 568 4.61 31.05 26.44
N GLY A 569 3.64 30.47 27.14
CA GLY A 569 3.68 29.04 27.48
C GLY A 569 3.55 28.17 26.23
N PRO A 570 3.86 26.86 26.28
CA PRO A 570 3.67 25.93 25.17
C PRO A 570 2.18 25.58 24.98
N HIS A 571 1.35 26.59 24.82
CA HIS A 571 -0.10 26.51 24.86
C HIS A 571 -0.64 26.42 23.43
N VAL A 572 -1.37 25.34 23.14
CA VAL A 572 -2.02 25.11 21.85
C VAL A 572 -3.52 25.39 21.99
N ARG A 573 -4.14 26.03 21.00
CA ARG A 573 -5.58 26.31 20.93
C ARG A 573 -6.12 25.97 19.55
N VAL A 574 -7.40 25.61 19.49
CA VAL A 574 -8.07 25.24 18.23
C VAL A 574 -9.28 26.16 18.01
N PHE A 575 -9.41 26.67 16.79
CA PHE A 575 -10.46 27.59 16.37
C PHE A 575 -11.08 27.12 15.06
N ASN A 576 -12.33 27.50 14.81
CA ASN A 576 -12.85 27.51 13.44
C ASN A 576 -12.34 28.74 12.68
N LYS A 577 -12.65 28.83 11.38
CA LYS A 577 -12.26 29.99 10.54
C LYS A 577 -12.76 31.35 11.03
N ASP A 578 -13.92 31.39 11.71
CA ASP A 578 -14.52 32.62 12.25
C ASP A 578 -13.83 33.08 13.55
N GLY A 579 -12.86 32.32 14.05
CA GLY A 579 -12.18 32.59 15.31
C GLY A 579 -12.96 32.15 16.55
N ARG A 580 -14.01 31.35 16.39
CA ARG A 580 -14.67 30.69 17.51
C ARG A 580 -13.77 29.58 18.03
N VAL A 581 -13.51 29.61 19.33
CA VAL A 581 -12.77 28.57 20.03
C VAL A 581 -13.53 27.24 19.96
N ILE A 582 -12.86 26.21 19.45
CA ILE A 582 -13.30 24.81 19.46
C ILE A 582 -12.68 24.11 20.68
N ASN A 583 -11.36 24.21 20.84
CA ASN A 583 -10.66 23.76 22.04
C ASN A 583 -9.99 24.98 22.74
N PRO A 584 -10.35 25.29 24.01
CA PRO A 584 -9.78 26.43 24.75
C PRO A 584 -8.29 26.31 25.06
N GLY A 585 -7.73 25.11 24.91
CA GLY A 585 -6.31 24.83 24.79
C GLY A 585 -5.74 23.92 25.86
N PHE A 586 -4.56 23.38 25.56
CA PHE A 586 -3.75 22.54 26.44
C PHE A 586 -2.27 22.94 26.37
N PHE A 587 -1.48 22.55 27.37
CA PHE A 587 -0.04 22.77 27.36
C PHE A 587 0.69 21.52 26.84
N ALA A 588 1.33 21.64 25.67
CA ALA A 588 2.05 20.52 25.04
C ALA A 588 3.31 20.09 25.81
N TYR A 589 3.89 21.03 26.57
CA TYR A 589 5.06 20.80 27.43
C TYR A 589 4.83 21.40 28.83
N ASN A 590 5.88 21.47 29.65
CA ASN A 590 5.79 22.03 31.00
C ASN A 590 5.13 23.43 30.97
N PRO A 591 4.02 23.67 31.69
CA PRO A 591 3.32 24.96 31.69
C PRO A 591 4.16 26.16 32.14
N ALA A 592 5.29 25.93 32.82
CA ALA A 592 6.26 26.97 33.21
C ALA A 592 7.27 27.30 32.09
N PHE A 593 7.37 26.48 31.05
CA PHE A 593 8.20 26.74 29.88
C PHE A 593 7.73 27.99 29.15
N ARG A 594 8.67 28.78 28.60
CA ARG A 594 8.38 30.08 27.97
C ARG A 594 8.97 30.22 26.56
N GLY A 595 9.43 29.13 25.96
CA GLY A 595 9.92 29.14 24.57
C GLY A 595 8.82 29.07 23.52
N GLY A 596 7.55 29.01 23.93
CA GLY A 596 6.43 28.81 23.02
C GLY A 596 6.33 27.38 22.48
N VAL A 597 5.55 27.20 21.42
CA VAL A 597 5.31 25.92 20.73
C VAL A 597 5.04 26.13 19.25
N ASN A 598 5.75 25.37 18.42
CA ASN A 598 5.52 25.22 16.99
C ASN A 598 4.49 24.12 16.77
N VAL A 599 3.64 24.28 15.77
CA VAL A 599 2.51 23.38 15.50
C VAL A 599 2.47 22.98 14.03
N ALA A 600 2.13 21.73 13.79
CA ALA A 600 1.79 21.17 12.49
C ALA A 600 0.58 20.23 12.66
N SER A 601 -0.04 19.84 11.55
CA SER A 601 -1.17 18.92 11.58
C SER A 601 -1.24 18.08 10.33
N ALA A 602 -1.51 16.79 10.49
CA ALA A 602 -1.78 15.80 9.46
C ALA A 602 -2.22 14.48 10.13
N ASP A 603 -2.91 13.61 9.40
CA ASP A 603 -3.18 12.23 9.82
C ASP A 603 -1.89 11.39 9.76
N VAL A 604 -1.22 11.22 10.90
CA VAL A 604 0.03 10.45 10.99
C VAL A 604 -0.22 9.00 11.40
N ASN A 605 -1.44 8.69 11.85
CA ASN A 605 -1.76 7.37 12.42
C ASN A 605 -2.67 6.52 11.49
N GLY A 606 -3.21 7.12 10.43
CA GLY A 606 -4.01 6.50 9.37
C GLY A 606 -5.46 6.24 9.74
N ASP A 607 -6.03 6.97 10.71
CA ASP A 607 -7.44 6.82 11.12
C ASP A 607 -8.40 7.77 10.37
N GLY A 608 -7.87 8.60 9.48
CA GLY A 608 -8.61 9.59 8.69
C GLY A 608 -8.90 10.88 9.45
N ILE A 609 -8.29 11.10 10.62
CA ILE A 609 -8.39 12.31 11.44
C ILE A 609 -7.01 12.92 11.59
N ASP A 610 -6.88 14.23 11.36
CA ASP A 610 -5.59 14.89 11.53
C ASP A 610 -5.18 14.97 13.00
N ASP A 611 -3.90 14.72 13.27
CA ASP A 611 -3.27 14.86 14.57
C ASP A 611 -2.64 16.26 14.73
N ILE A 612 -2.41 16.69 15.98
CA ILE A 612 -1.66 17.89 16.32
C ILE A 612 -0.23 17.52 16.69
N ILE A 613 0.73 17.97 15.88
CA ILE A 613 2.15 17.72 16.09
C ILE A 613 2.79 18.99 16.64
N THR A 614 3.62 18.84 17.67
CA THR A 614 4.24 19.97 18.35
C THR A 614 5.74 19.82 18.51
N GLY A 615 6.43 20.95 18.49
CA GLY A 615 7.84 21.10 18.86
C GLY A 615 8.01 22.34 19.74
N PRO A 616 8.81 22.31 20.83
CA PRO A 616 9.03 23.51 21.63
C PRO A 616 10.00 24.44 20.90
N GLY A 617 9.81 25.76 21.04
CA GLY A 617 10.83 26.73 20.63
C GLY A 617 12.04 26.74 21.57
N ALA A 618 13.04 27.61 21.34
CA ALA A 618 14.17 27.77 22.26
C ALA A 618 13.74 28.35 23.64
N PRO A 619 14.34 27.92 24.77
CA PRO A 619 15.49 27.02 24.92
C PRO A 619 15.11 25.52 25.06
N GLY A 620 13.99 25.08 24.47
CA GLY A 620 13.52 23.69 24.55
C GLY A 620 14.43 22.71 23.79
N GLY A 621 14.36 21.43 24.16
CA GLY A 621 15.02 20.37 23.39
C GLY A 621 14.25 20.02 22.11
N PRO A 622 14.82 19.22 21.20
CA PRO A 622 14.18 18.85 19.92
C PRO A 622 13.11 17.76 20.12
N HIS A 623 12.21 17.96 21.08
CA HIS A 623 11.24 16.98 21.55
C HIS A 623 9.92 17.15 20.81
N VAL A 624 9.62 16.24 19.90
CA VAL A 624 8.36 16.20 19.15
C VAL A 624 7.30 15.45 19.95
N ARG A 625 6.07 15.97 19.96
CA ARG A 625 4.91 15.32 20.59
C ARG A 625 3.69 15.39 19.67
N VAL A 626 2.96 14.29 19.61
CA VAL A 626 1.74 14.12 18.81
C VAL A 626 0.54 14.01 19.73
N PHE A 627 -0.50 14.77 19.47
CA PHE A 627 -1.71 14.85 20.28
C PHE A 627 -2.96 14.72 19.41
N ASP A 628 -4.03 14.20 20.00
CA ASP A 628 -5.36 14.40 19.44
C ASP A 628 -5.83 15.86 19.62
N ARG A 629 -7.00 16.18 19.06
CA ARG A 629 -7.61 17.51 19.17
C ARG A 629 -7.87 17.99 20.59
N ASP A 630 -8.05 17.06 21.53
CA ASP A 630 -8.40 17.32 22.93
C ASP A 630 -7.16 17.47 23.82
N GLY A 631 -5.96 17.21 23.26
CA GLY A 631 -4.68 17.32 23.94
C GLY A 631 -4.25 16.02 24.64
N HIS A 632 -4.82 14.88 24.29
CA HIS A 632 -4.32 13.58 24.74
C HIS A 632 -3.08 13.20 23.91
N LEU A 633 -2.00 12.84 24.61
CA LEU A 633 -0.74 12.47 23.98
C LEU A 633 -0.85 11.09 23.33
N PHE A 634 -0.52 11.00 22.06
CA PHE A 634 -0.39 9.76 21.30
C PHE A 634 1.05 9.23 21.33
N SER A 635 2.02 10.05 20.92
CA SER A 635 3.43 9.67 20.85
C SER A 635 4.38 10.84 21.16
N GLU A 636 5.62 10.52 21.54
CA GLU A 636 6.68 11.51 21.75
C GLU A 636 8.08 10.95 21.44
N PHE A 637 8.95 11.77 20.85
CA PHE A 637 10.32 11.38 20.48
C PHE A 637 11.24 12.59 20.26
N PHE A 638 12.56 12.37 20.23
CA PHE A 638 13.53 13.43 19.93
C PHE A 638 13.97 13.39 18.46
N ALA A 639 13.73 14.47 17.71
CA ALA A 639 14.10 14.56 16.29
C ALA A 639 15.62 14.76 16.09
N PHE A 640 16.28 15.38 17.06
CA PHE A 640 17.73 15.64 17.05
C PHE A 640 18.37 15.25 18.38
N GLU A 641 19.69 15.47 18.51
CA GLU A 641 20.43 15.14 19.72
C GLU A 641 19.84 15.84 20.95
N THR A 642 19.66 15.09 22.04
CA THR A 642 18.92 15.53 23.24
C THR A 642 19.60 16.65 24.04
N ASN A 643 20.86 16.94 23.77
CA ASN A 643 21.62 18.04 24.36
C ASN A 643 21.39 19.38 23.64
N ARG A 644 20.74 19.38 22.46
CA ARG A 644 20.38 20.60 21.74
C ARG A 644 19.24 21.30 22.48
N THR A 645 19.30 22.64 22.50
CA THR A 645 18.33 23.49 23.22
C THR A 645 17.73 24.58 22.34
N ASN A 646 17.86 24.47 21.02
CA ASN A 646 17.32 25.46 20.07
C ASN A 646 15.85 25.18 19.70
N GLY A 647 15.21 24.20 20.32
CA GLY A 647 13.87 23.72 19.96
C GLY A 647 13.87 22.78 18.77
N VAL A 648 12.69 22.56 18.21
CA VAL A 648 12.49 21.91 16.90
C VAL A 648 11.27 22.53 16.21
N GLU A 649 11.43 22.84 14.94
CA GLU A 649 10.33 23.20 14.04
C GLU A 649 9.74 21.91 13.47
N VAL A 650 8.41 21.84 13.37
CA VAL A 650 7.70 20.63 12.96
C VAL A 650 6.84 20.91 11.73
N LEU A 651 6.77 19.94 10.84
CA LEU A 651 5.78 19.85 9.77
C LEU A 651 5.36 18.38 9.60
N ALA A 652 4.29 18.13 8.88
CA ALA A 652 3.95 16.79 8.43
C ALA A 652 3.30 16.81 7.05
N THR A 653 3.66 15.82 6.24
CA THR A 653 3.04 15.55 4.95
C THR A 653 3.37 14.12 4.55
N ASP A 654 2.48 13.51 3.79
CA ASP A 654 2.69 12.21 3.17
C ASP A 654 3.76 12.32 2.07
N VAL A 655 5.00 11.86 2.36
CA VAL A 655 6.11 11.92 1.40
C VAL A 655 6.35 10.62 0.67
N ASP A 656 5.90 9.49 1.21
CA ASP A 656 6.02 8.20 0.55
C ASP A 656 4.77 7.77 -0.24
N ARG A 657 3.62 8.40 0.01
CA ARG A 657 2.30 8.24 -0.62
C ARG A 657 1.51 7.04 -0.11
N ASP A 658 1.75 6.64 1.14
CA ASP A 658 1.08 5.49 1.73
C ASP A 658 -0.28 5.81 2.36
N GLY A 659 -0.68 7.10 2.34
CA GLY A 659 -1.92 7.61 2.91
C GLY A 659 -1.81 8.02 4.37
N ARG A 660 -0.64 7.84 5.01
CA ARG A 660 -0.28 8.47 6.29
C ARG A 660 0.74 9.57 6.04
N ALA A 661 0.74 10.58 6.89
CA ALA A 661 1.72 11.65 6.82
C ALA A 661 2.95 11.35 7.68
N GLU A 662 4.13 11.64 7.14
CA GLU A 662 5.37 11.57 7.90
C GLU A 662 5.57 12.85 8.69
N ILE A 663 6.02 12.69 9.94
CA ILE A 663 6.42 13.79 10.79
C ILE A 663 7.83 14.21 10.43
N MET A 664 8.06 15.52 10.25
CA MET A 664 9.41 16.02 10.04
C MET A 664 9.84 17.03 11.09
N GLY A 665 11.06 16.83 11.58
CA GLY A 665 11.76 17.79 12.41
C GLY A 665 12.74 18.61 11.57
N MET A 666 12.66 19.93 11.66
CA MET A 666 13.54 20.86 10.95
C MET A 666 14.51 21.56 11.90
N SER A 667 15.70 21.86 11.40
CA SER A 667 16.68 22.71 12.08
C SER A 667 17.53 23.49 11.09
N GLU A 668 17.79 24.75 11.38
CA GLU A 668 18.73 25.61 10.62
C GLU A 668 20.17 25.51 11.16
N ASP A 669 20.37 24.94 12.35
CA ASP A 669 21.64 24.95 13.11
C ASP A 669 22.33 23.57 13.17
N ILE A 670 22.45 22.85 12.05
CA ILE A 670 22.91 21.45 12.12
C ILE A 670 24.41 21.25 12.24
N PHE A 671 25.22 22.19 11.76
CA PHE A 671 26.68 22.09 11.78
C PHE A 671 27.36 23.00 12.82
N ILE A 672 26.59 23.66 13.69
CA ILE A 672 27.14 24.52 14.73
C ILE A 672 27.40 23.66 15.97
N PHE A 673 28.67 23.28 16.15
CA PHE A 673 29.18 22.46 17.27
C PHE A 673 29.42 23.28 18.54
#